data_AF-A0A8H4JA95-F1
#
_entry.id   AF-A0A8H4JA95-F1
#
_cell.length_a   1.000
_cell.length_b   1.000
_cell.length_c   1.000
_cell.angle_alpha   90.00
_cell.angle_beta   90.00
_cell.angle_gamma   90.00
#
_symmetry.space_group_name_H-M   'P 1'
#
loop_
_entity.id
_entity.type
_entity.pdbx_description
1 polymer ?
#
loop_
_entity_poly.entity_id
_entity_poly.type
_entity_poly.pdbx_seq_one_letter_code
_entity_poly.pdbx_strand_id
1 'polypeptide(L)'
;MGAESYLIMEEDASDLMISIDEKSADVFEAKADQMQLEASRLVRKKAAEKGGSLTVKRNVEVKNCADLKALENKRDDVFQMFKIRQERSWSALNISRELFEDFTGVFGVFAPVWKCVSVFGEKLEEHECDFPGFRSQRTSKFLAEGSFECTYVLRRVERHGRKVTKEESPFSIRQTAVYHKMLRQQYSGVVNCVSGEKQIDRLLDLAVSQQQKFPPFLIHSLLIADSVKGWMEYAAWIEKDLKTRSDRITFSKLGSMDEDFSFSVEDRQELKIIEDKVIDLQTIIATLSNNIKGVQIRPTTAEGMTGNTIDEYSSLLPNPNPGSTPVPTPEVAPEEFEVSGMSASDSTTPESEDYTDSSSDTMSDRSPTPSNERLYRKANRNLQNQLFDGRVENPPGMHFFYIPGSRRDELITYDTIKTHIQLGNAGINTKEAAEFSEATVSSAKNLFAILACLRKGGDIVSFLKEGISDIHLPFLRCGGPTQFNLKGNDGKEIKNIKKWNRQRKEDFDRFQWWLLTPFFSIGDHHDLAPNAALPFVPSTQQREEDKNPSTGAYSEVSIVQLHDNQHDFWGACVSNGTGLQVAIKKLKDNIEKEFEKEHTILKILGNKPHDHLVKLLASYKHQGHYHLIFPRANSNLRTYWESHSNPSFDRETILWTLWQMKGIASGLNTVHNFKVTIPLSVDGNFKLTQDNQKLGVKAGEEWYGRHGDIKPENILWFERTLHSRDGRGALQIADFGLGRFHGRESRTRAAGYHIFSSPTYEPPECHVHLKVSRAYDLWSLGCLFLEFLTWLLDGSDAIDDFAKSRSEDSFILNQEGKIKDDYFWTLWFDGAIRKAKPRKGVQDWATKLREHKKCSMLIRELLDLIVDGLLQIEPEKQGRS
;
A
#
# COMPACT_ATOMS: atom_id res chain seq x y z
N MET A 1 -17.75 6.29 14.77
CA MET A 1 -18.81 5.46 14.15
C MET A 1 -18.30 4.03 14.10
N GLY A 2 -19.17 3.02 14.15
CA GLY A 2 -18.77 1.61 14.02
C GLY A 2 -19.73 0.86 13.11
N ALA A 3 -19.18 0.11 12.15
CA ALA A 3 -19.89 -0.86 11.29
C ALA A 3 -18.93 -1.80 10.54
N GLU A 4 -17.71 -2.04 11.02
CA GLU A 4 -16.81 -3.06 10.44
C GLU A 4 -17.14 -4.44 11.04
N SER A 5 -18.04 -5.18 10.40
CA SER A 5 -18.32 -6.57 10.76
C SER A 5 -19.06 -7.32 9.63
N TYR A 6 -18.67 -8.58 9.43
CA TYR A 6 -19.36 -9.59 8.61
C TYR A 6 -19.31 -9.43 7.07
N LEU A 7 -18.08 -9.44 6.54
CA LEU A 7 -17.74 -10.38 5.46
C LEU A 7 -16.48 -11.15 5.87
N ILE A 8 -16.68 -12.28 6.54
CA ILE A 8 -15.72 -13.39 6.52
C ILE A 8 -16.14 -14.23 5.31
N MET A 9 -15.21 -14.48 4.38
CA MET A 9 -15.44 -15.43 3.28
C MET A 9 -15.60 -16.83 3.91
N GLU A 10 -16.75 -17.48 3.75
CA GLU A 10 -16.96 -18.83 4.31
C GLU A 10 -16.14 -19.90 3.56
N GLU A 11 -15.64 -19.58 2.36
CA GLU A 11 -14.73 -20.40 1.56
C GLU A 11 -13.38 -20.62 2.27
N ASP A 12 -12.74 -19.57 2.80
CA ASP A 12 -11.45 -19.62 3.54
C ASP A 12 -11.44 -20.64 4.69
N ALA A 13 -12.59 -20.88 5.32
CA ALA A 13 -12.71 -21.78 6.46
C ALA A 13 -12.68 -23.27 6.06
N SER A 14 -13.09 -23.60 4.83
CA SER A 14 -13.15 -24.98 4.34
C SER A 14 -11.76 -25.48 3.99
N ASP A 15 -11.00 -24.71 3.21
CA ASP A 15 -9.63 -25.05 2.79
C ASP A 15 -8.66 -25.06 3.97
N LEU A 16 -8.86 -24.18 4.96
CA LEU A 16 -8.10 -24.22 6.21
C LEU A 16 -8.30 -25.53 6.98
N MET A 17 -9.54 -26.05 7.03
CA MET A 17 -9.82 -27.30 7.74
C MET A 17 -9.23 -28.50 6.98
N ILE A 18 -9.35 -28.53 5.65
CA ILE A 18 -8.71 -29.56 4.80
C ILE A 18 -7.20 -29.61 5.04
N SER A 19 -6.51 -28.46 5.07
CA SER A 19 -5.06 -28.46 5.32
C SER A 19 -4.66 -28.81 6.76
N ILE A 20 -5.59 -28.72 7.71
CA ILE A 20 -5.41 -29.21 9.09
C ILE A 20 -5.69 -30.73 9.18
N ASP A 21 -6.61 -31.25 8.38
CA ASP A 21 -6.86 -32.68 8.24
C ASP A 21 -5.65 -33.40 7.64
N GLU A 22 -5.07 -32.85 6.57
CA GLU A 22 -3.83 -33.35 5.93
C GLU A 22 -2.65 -33.43 6.91
N LYS A 23 -2.49 -32.41 7.77
CA LYS A 23 -1.37 -32.28 8.73
C LYS A 23 -1.71 -32.80 10.12
N SER A 24 -2.86 -33.48 10.27
CA SER A 24 -3.43 -33.80 11.59
C SER A 24 -2.53 -34.71 12.44
N ALA A 25 -1.70 -35.55 11.81
CA ALA A 25 -0.75 -36.42 12.51
C ALA A 25 0.48 -35.65 13.01
N ASP A 26 0.93 -34.64 12.25
CA ASP A 26 2.13 -33.86 12.57
C ASP A 26 1.85 -32.85 13.70
N VAL A 27 0.61 -32.34 13.76
CA VAL A 27 0.17 -31.32 14.73
C VAL A 27 -0.17 -31.90 16.11
N PHE A 28 -0.74 -33.10 16.18
CA PHE A 28 -1.39 -33.67 17.38
C PHE A 28 -0.83 -35.05 17.78
N GLU A 29 -0.03 -35.12 18.86
CA GLU A 29 0.58 -36.36 19.36
C GLU A 29 0.30 -36.53 20.87
N ALA A 30 -0.57 -37.46 21.25
CA ALA A 30 -0.84 -37.75 22.66
C ALA A 30 0.22 -38.67 23.28
N LYS A 31 1.16 -38.12 24.07
CA LYS A 31 2.21 -38.89 24.74
C LYS A 31 1.69 -39.60 25.99
N ALA A 32 1.79 -40.93 26.03
CA ALA A 32 1.15 -41.78 27.04
C ALA A 32 1.50 -41.44 28.51
N ASP A 33 2.72 -40.97 28.77
CA ASP A 33 3.21 -40.64 30.12
C ASP A 33 3.07 -39.14 30.49
N GLN A 34 2.34 -38.34 29.70
CA GLN A 34 2.22 -36.89 29.93
C GLN A 34 0.77 -36.38 29.89
N MET A 35 0.43 -35.48 30.82
CA MET A 35 -0.88 -34.83 30.85
C MET A 35 -1.11 -34.05 29.55
N GLN A 36 -2.15 -34.42 28.80
CA GLN A 36 -2.46 -33.80 27.52
C GLN A 36 -2.96 -32.36 27.69
N LEU A 37 -3.95 -32.19 28.57
CA LEU A 37 -4.60 -30.92 28.84
C LEU A 37 -4.64 -30.67 30.35
N GLU A 38 -3.99 -29.60 30.81
CA GLU A 38 -3.96 -29.20 32.23
C GLU A 38 -4.85 -27.97 32.46
N ALA A 39 -5.87 -28.09 33.30
CA ALA A 39 -6.69 -26.98 33.78
C ALA A 39 -6.14 -26.39 35.09
N SER A 40 -5.95 -25.07 35.14
CA SER A 40 -5.59 -24.32 36.36
C SER A 40 -6.62 -23.23 36.63
N ARG A 41 -7.18 -23.20 37.85
CA ARG A 41 -8.46 -22.54 38.14
C ARG A 41 -8.42 -21.76 39.45
N LEU A 42 -8.89 -20.51 39.42
CA LEU A 42 -9.07 -19.65 40.58
C LEU A 42 -10.51 -19.79 41.08
N VAL A 43 -10.71 -20.47 42.21
CA VAL A 43 -12.02 -20.86 42.72
C VAL A 43 -12.37 -20.05 43.96
N ARG A 44 -13.58 -19.48 44.01
CA ARG A 44 -14.10 -18.81 45.22
C ARG A 44 -14.77 -19.82 46.14
N LYS A 45 -14.28 -19.97 47.37
CA LYS A 45 -14.97 -20.77 48.40
C LYS A 45 -16.28 -20.08 48.81
N LYS A 46 -17.37 -20.84 48.79
CA LYS A 46 -18.62 -20.46 49.47
C LYS A 46 -18.43 -20.57 50.97
N ALA A 47 -18.28 -19.42 51.63
CA ALA A 47 -18.42 -19.27 53.07
C ALA A 47 -19.88 -18.89 53.39
N ALA A 48 -20.34 -19.15 54.61
CA ALA A 48 -21.72 -18.83 55.04
C ALA A 48 -21.98 -17.31 55.17
N GLU A 49 -20.92 -16.49 55.23
CA GLU A 49 -20.99 -15.04 55.36
C GLU A 49 -20.20 -14.33 54.24
N LYS A 50 -20.45 -13.02 54.06
CA LYS A 50 -20.01 -12.22 52.90
C LYS A 50 -18.49 -11.94 52.87
N GLY A 51 -17.70 -12.96 52.56
CA GLY A 51 -16.23 -12.88 52.49
C GLY A 51 -15.57 -14.11 51.85
N GLY A 52 -16.20 -14.73 50.85
CA GLY A 52 -15.77 -16.00 50.26
C GLY A 52 -14.33 -15.98 49.71
N SER A 53 -13.43 -16.69 50.40
CA SER A 53 -11.99 -16.72 50.11
C SER A 53 -11.63 -17.42 48.80
N LEU A 54 -10.76 -16.81 48.01
CA LEU A 54 -10.17 -17.37 46.79
C LEU A 54 -9.16 -18.48 47.11
N THR A 55 -9.08 -19.48 46.23
CA THR A 55 -8.06 -20.55 46.25
C THR A 55 -7.69 -20.99 44.83
N VAL A 56 -6.42 -21.32 44.56
CA VAL A 56 -6.00 -21.88 43.27
C VAL A 56 -6.11 -23.41 43.30
N LYS A 57 -6.65 -24.01 42.24
CA LYS A 57 -6.49 -25.43 41.91
C LYS A 57 -5.64 -25.52 40.65
N ARG A 58 -4.40 -25.99 40.78
CA ARG A 58 -3.42 -26.09 39.68
C ARG A 58 -3.43 -27.48 39.04
N ASN A 59 -2.99 -27.53 37.79
CA ASN A 59 -2.58 -28.73 37.06
C ASN A 59 -3.60 -29.89 37.20
N VAL A 60 -4.89 -29.57 37.08
CA VAL A 60 -5.97 -30.56 37.05
C VAL A 60 -5.95 -31.19 35.67
N GLU A 61 -5.57 -32.45 35.59
CA GLU A 61 -5.58 -33.24 34.36
C GLU A 61 -7.00 -33.37 33.81
N VAL A 62 -7.15 -33.16 32.49
CA VAL A 62 -8.40 -33.30 31.75
C VAL A 62 -8.22 -34.42 30.73
N LYS A 63 -9.00 -35.50 30.83
CA LYS A 63 -8.76 -36.74 30.06
C LYS A 63 -9.75 -37.00 28.94
N ASN A 64 -10.91 -36.33 28.95
CA ASN A 64 -12.04 -36.62 28.05
C ASN A 64 -13.09 -35.49 28.03
N CYS A 65 -14.05 -35.60 27.11
CA CYS A 65 -15.24 -34.77 26.99
C CYS A 65 -16.02 -34.52 28.30
N ALA A 66 -16.13 -35.52 29.19
CA ALA A 66 -16.91 -35.40 30.42
C ALA A 66 -16.17 -34.54 31.47
N ASP A 67 -14.84 -34.61 31.55
CA ASP A 67 -14.03 -33.69 32.36
C ASP A 67 -14.20 -32.23 31.86
N LEU A 68 -14.15 -32.02 30.54
CA LEU A 68 -14.37 -30.71 29.91
C LEU A 68 -15.76 -30.13 30.26
N LYS A 69 -16.82 -30.91 30.05
CA LYS A 69 -18.20 -30.52 30.41
C LYS A 69 -18.36 -30.31 31.91
N ALA A 70 -17.66 -31.07 32.74
CA ALA A 70 -17.64 -30.89 34.19
C ALA A 70 -16.90 -29.61 34.63
N LEU A 71 -16.00 -29.05 33.81
CA LEU A 71 -15.32 -27.77 34.02
C LEU A 71 -16.12 -26.56 33.49
N GLU A 72 -16.71 -26.69 32.30
CA GLU A 72 -17.63 -25.70 31.71
C GLU A 72 -18.76 -25.34 32.69
N ASN A 73 -19.33 -26.36 33.35
CA ASN A 73 -20.41 -26.18 34.33
C ASN A 73 -19.97 -25.59 35.69
N LYS A 74 -18.70 -25.23 35.91
CA LYS A 74 -18.22 -24.63 37.18
C LYS A 74 -18.40 -23.11 37.24
N ARG A 75 -19.66 -22.68 37.37
CA ARG A 75 -20.06 -21.26 37.58
C ARG A 75 -19.55 -20.61 38.89
N ASP A 76 -18.79 -21.33 39.72
CA ASP A 76 -18.12 -20.81 40.94
C ASP A 76 -16.64 -20.44 40.70
N ASP A 77 -16.10 -20.78 39.51
CA ASP A 77 -14.72 -20.49 39.14
C ASP A 77 -14.61 -19.06 38.57
N VAL A 78 -13.66 -18.28 39.10
CA VAL A 78 -13.44 -16.87 38.71
C VAL A 78 -12.61 -16.79 37.42
N PHE A 79 -11.62 -17.68 37.28
CA PHE A 79 -10.71 -17.74 36.14
C PHE A 79 -10.31 -19.20 35.88
N GLN A 80 -10.33 -19.62 34.61
CA GLN A 80 -9.82 -20.91 34.14
C GLN A 80 -8.75 -20.70 33.06
N MET A 81 -7.62 -21.38 33.17
CA MET A 81 -6.55 -21.46 32.16
C MET A 81 -6.34 -22.93 31.77
N PHE A 82 -6.12 -23.17 30.48
CA PHE A 82 -5.83 -24.48 29.92
C PHE A 82 -4.42 -24.47 29.31
N LYS A 83 -3.61 -25.46 29.65
CA LYS A 83 -2.25 -25.60 29.11
C LYS A 83 -2.18 -26.87 28.28
N ILE A 84 -1.66 -26.73 27.06
CA ILE A 84 -1.27 -27.83 26.19
C ILE A 84 0.26 -27.75 26.12
N ARG A 85 0.97 -28.86 26.35
CA ARG A 85 2.44 -28.85 26.33
C ARG A 85 2.96 -29.08 24.91
N GLN A 86 4.04 -28.39 24.57
CA GLN A 86 4.86 -28.65 23.39
C GLN A 86 6.29 -28.90 23.89
N GLU A 87 6.99 -29.89 23.37
CA GLU A 87 8.35 -30.20 23.84
C GLU A 87 9.38 -29.26 23.21
N ARG A 88 9.22 -28.97 21.91
CA ARG A 88 10.14 -28.17 21.08
C ARG A 88 9.32 -27.41 20.04
N SER A 89 9.86 -26.31 19.52
CA SER A 89 9.13 -25.43 18.58
C SER A 89 8.51 -26.15 17.37
N TRP A 90 9.18 -27.20 16.87
CA TRP A 90 8.75 -28.05 15.76
C TRP A 90 8.37 -29.48 16.21
N SER A 91 7.82 -29.64 17.41
CA SER A 91 7.14 -30.89 17.78
C SER A 91 5.62 -30.72 17.68
N ALA A 92 4.92 -31.83 17.53
CA ALA A 92 3.49 -31.92 17.83
C ALA A 92 3.13 -31.32 19.20
N LEU A 93 1.87 -30.90 19.32
CA LEU A 93 1.23 -30.60 20.59
C LEU A 93 0.92 -31.90 21.33
N ASN A 94 1.19 -31.94 22.65
CA ASN A 94 0.84 -33.06 23.50
C ASN A 94 -0.67 -33.10 23.78
N ILE A 95 -1.50 -33.38 22.78
CA ILE A 95 -2.95 -33.56 22.91
C ILE A 95 -3.47 -34.38 21.73
N SER A 96 -4.41 -35.28 21.95
CA SER A 96 -5.12 -35.93 20.84
C SER A 96 -6.02 -34.91 20.13
N ARG A 97 -6.16 -35.05 18.81
CA ARG A 97 -7.08 -34.21 18.03
C ARG A 97 -8.50 -34.24 18.61
N GLU A 98 -9.01 -35.43 18.92
CA GLU A 98 -10.34 -35.64 19.51
C GLU A 98 -10.54 -34.80 20.78
N LEU A 99 -9.56 -34.76 21.69
CA LEU A 99 -9.65 -34.00 22.94
C LEU A 99 -9.54 -32.48 22.70
N PHE A 100 -8.86 -32.05 21.64
CA PHE A 100 -8.82 -30.65 21.23
C PHE A 100 -10.11 -30.21 20.52
N GLU A 101 -10.70 -31.05 19.68
CA GLU A 101 -12.03 -30.84 19.07
C GLU A 101 -13.11 -30.78 20.16
N ASP A 102 -13.12 -31.73 21.11
CA ASP A 102 -13.95 -31.69 22.32
C ASP A 102 -13.78 -30.37 23.08
N PHE A 103 -12.55 -29.91 23.30
CA PHE A 103 -12.28 -28.65 23.99
C PHE A 103 -12.85 -27.43 23.23
N THR A 104 -12.59 -27.34 21.92
CA THR A 104 -13.10 -26.22 21.10
C THR A 104 -14.62 -26.22 21.01
N GLY A 105 -15.24 -27.40 20.89
CA GLY A 105 -16.69 -27.56 20.90
C GLY A 105 -17.34 -27.20 22.23
N VAL A 106 -16.85 -27.77 23.35
CA VAL A 106 -17.42 -27.55 24.69
C VAL A 106 -17.30 -26.09 25.14
N PHE A 107 -16.17 -25.42 24.87
CA PHE A 107 -15.99 -24.01 25.22
C PHE A 107 -16.47 -23.03 24.13
N GLY A 108 -16.95 -23.55 23.00
CA GLY A 108 -17.48 -22.77 21.87
C GLY A 108 -16.46 -21.82 21.26
N VAL A 109 -15.25 -22.30 20.99
CA VAL A 109 -14.09 -21.52 20.56
C VAL A 109 -14.23 -21.09 19.10
N PHE A 110 -14.04 -19.80 18.79
CA PHE A 110 -14.13 -19.32 17.40
C PHE A 110 -13.06 -19.90 16.45
N ALA A 111 -13.44 -20.08 15.18
CA ALA A 111 -12.63 -20.76 14.16
C ALA A 111 -11.17 -20.26 13.98
N PRO A 112 -10.84 -18.94 14.11
CA PRO A 112 -9.45 -18.46 13.97
C PRO A 112 -8.40 -19.12 14.87
N VAL A 113 -8.79 -19.81 15.95
CA VAL A 113 -7.84 -20.59 16.77
C VAL A 113 -7.21 -21.73 15.98
N TRP A 114 -7.93 -22.34 15.03
CA TRP A 114 -7.40 -23.41 14.18
C TRP A 114 -6.18 -22.96 13.35
N LYS A 115 -6.22 -21.75 12.78
CA LYS A 115 -5.04 -21.14 12.11
C LYS A 115 -3.90 -20.83 13.07
N CYS A 116 -4.17 -20.63 14.37
CA CYS A 116 -3.13 -20.48 15.40
C CYS A 116 -2.54 -21.83 15.86
N VAL A 117 -3.24 -22.95 15.63
CA VAL A 117 -2.77 -24.31 15.94
C VAL A 117 -2.04 -24.95 14.76
N SER A 118 -2.41 -24.64 13.52
CA SER A 118 -1.78 -25.16 12.29
C SER A 118 -0.32 -24.71 12.05
N VAL A 119 0.25 -23.90 12.95
CA VAL A 119 1.69 -23.57 12.95
C VAL A 119 2.52 -24.39 13.93
N PHE A 120 1.89 -25.31 14.67
CA PHE A 120 2.55 -26.30 15.52
C PHE A 120 2.73 -27.62 14.75
N GLY A 121 3.50 -28.55 15.30
CA GLY A 121 3.81 -29.82 14.64
C GLY A 121 5.21 -29.91 14.04
N GLU A 122 5.50 -31.07 13.46
CA GLU A 122 6.75 -31.29 12.71
C GLU A 122 6.76 -30.50 11.41
N LYS A 123 7.95 -30.05 11.00
CA LYS A 123 8.17 -29.22 9.80
C LYS A 123 9.50 -29.54 9.16
N LEU A 124 9.56 -29.43 7.83
CA LEU A 124 10.82 -29.42 7.08
C LEU A 124 11.47 -28.02 7.12
N GLU A 125 10.65 -26.98 6.95
CA GLU A 125 11.06 -25.57 6.96
C GLU A 125 10.01 -24.72 7.70
N GLU A 126 10.39 -23.49 8.10
CA GLU A 126 9.53 -22.58 8.84
C GLU A 126 9.36 -21.27 8.05
N HIS A 127 8.11 -20.88 7.76
CA HIS A 127 7.79 -19.71 6.94
C HIS A 127 7.13 -18.62 7.81
N GLU A 128 7.88 -17.59 8.19
CA GLU A 128 7.36 -16.52 9.08
C GLU A 128 6.35 -15.57 8.40
N CYS A 129 6.28 -15.56 7.06
CA CYS A 129 5.36 -14.70 6.31
C CYS A 129 3.87 -15.07 6.51
N ASP A 130 3.56 -16.35 6.71
CA ASP A 130 2.19 -16.85 6.92
C ASP A 130 1.75 -16.84 8.40
N PHE A 131 2.60 -16.29 9.29
CA PHE A 131 2.46 -16.50 10.73
C PHE A 131 1.23 -15.79 11.35
N PRO A 132 0.38 -16.45 12.16
CA PRO A 132 -0.89 -15.91 12.64
C PRO A 132 -0.77 -14.69 13.56
N GLY A 133 -0.97 -13.51 12.98
CA GLY A 133 -1.22 -12.26 13.70
C GLY A 133 -2.61 -12.19 14.34
N PHE A 134 -2.83 -11.15 15.16
CA PHE A 134 -4.01 -10.98 15.99
C PHE A 134 -5.35 -11.03 15.26
N ARG A 135 -6.31 -11.74 15.87
CA ARG A 135 -7.73 -11.82 15.48
C ARG A 135 -8.61 -11.73 16.73
N SER A 136 -9.78 -11.11 16.62
CA SER A 136 -10.76 -11.02 17.71
C SER A 136 -12.19 -10.96 17.19
N GLN A 137 -13.13 -11.41 18.02
CA GLN A 137 -14.57 -11.38 17.73
C GLN A 137 -15.36 -10.86 18.93
N ARG A 138 -16.54 -10.29 18.66
CA ARG A 138 -17.55 -9.92 19.65
C ARG A 138 -18.90 -10.49 19.25
N THR A 139 -19.56 -11.20 20.17
CA THR A 139 -20.89 -11.76 19.92
C THR A 139 -21.96 -10.77 20.39
N SER A 140 -22.46 -9.96 19.47
CA SER A 140 -23.54 -8.98 19.72
C SER A 140 -24.86 -9.45 19.11
N LYS A 141 -25.52 -10.42 19.74
CA LYS A 141 -26.87 -10.89 19.36
C LYS A 141 -27.90 -10.56 20.45
N PHE A 142 -28.52 -9.38 20.35
CA PHE A 142 -29.80 -8.96 20.95
C PHE A 142 -30.05 -9.14 22.46
N LEU A 143 -29.07 -9.61 23.24
CA LEU A 143 -29.07 -9.61 24.71
C LEU A 143 -27.85 -8.81 25.20
N ALA A 144 -27.98 -8.16 26.36
CA ALA A 144 -27.04 -7.14 26.87
C ALA A 144 -25.69 -7.68 27.40
N GLU A 145 -25.23 -8.82 26.87
CA GLU A 145 -24.25 -9.71 27.52
C GLU A 145 -23.21 -10.24 26.53
N GLY A 146 -22.62 -9.34 25.74
CA GLY A 146 -21.70 -9.70 24.66
C GLY A 146 -20.40 -10.37 25.14
N SER A 147 -20.06 -11.51 24.55
CA SER A 147 -18.75 -12.15 24.75
C SER A 147 -17.67 -11.46 23.92
N PHE A 148 -16.46 -11.40 24.45
CA PHE A 148 -15.25 -11.03 23.71
C PHE A 148 -14.31 -12.24 23.66
N GLU A 149 -13.72 -12.50 22.50
CA GLU A 149 -12.64 -13.46 22.35
C GLU A 149 -11.57 -12.98 21.38
N CYS A 150 -10.33 -13.44 21.59
CA CYS A 150 -9.21 -13.17 20.69
C CYS A 150 -8.23 -14.34 20.61
N THR A 151 -7.47 -14.39 19.52
CA THR A 151 -6.38 -15.34 19.31
C THR A 151 -5.21 -14.68 18.57
N TYR A 152 -4.00 -15.12 18.89
CA TYR A 152 -2.74 -14.72 18.24
C TYR A 152 -1.63 -15.71 18.60
N VAL A 153 -0.52 -15.72 17.86
CA VAL A 153 0.68 -16.47 18.23
C VAL A 153 1.84 -15.51 18.52
N LEU A 154 2.49 -15.69 19.67
CA LEU A 154 3.70 -14.96 20.04
C LEU A 154 4.95 -15.78 19.71
N ARG A 155 5.93 -15.15 19.05
CA ARG A 155 7.30 -15.65 18.95
C ARG A 155 8.15 -15.03 20.07
N ARG A 156 9.13 -15.78 20.59
CA ARG A 156 10.11 -15.32 21.59
C ARG A 156 11.45 -16.01 21.41
N VAL A 157 12.54 -15.44 21.94
CA VAL A 157 13.86 -16.09 21.91
C VAL A 157 14.28 -16.61 23.28
N GLU A 158 14.71 -17.86 23.32
CA GLU A 158 15.16 -18.55 24.54
C GLU A 158 16.54 -19.20 24.33
N ARG A 159 17.43 -19.11 25.32
CA ARG A 159 18.72 -19.84 25.32
C ARG A 159 18.48 -21.28 25.73
N HIS A 160 18.76 -22.24 24.84
CA HIS A 160 18.33 -23.63 25.02
C HIS A 160 19.25 -24.52 25.88
N GLY A 161 20.34 -23.99 26.46
CA GLY A 161 21.18 -24.67 27.44
C GLY A 161 21.99 -25.90 26.98
N ARG A 162 21.70 -26.47 25.80
CA ARG A 162 22.48 -27.54 25.15
C ARG A 162 23.98 -27.18 25.06
N LYS A 163 24.86 -28.20 25.02
CA LYS A 163 26.28 -28.01 24.67
C LYS A 163 26.39 -27.66 23.18
N VAL A 164 26.54 -26.37 22.91
CA VAL A 164 26.62 -25.78 21.57
C VAL A 164 28.02 -25.99 21.00
N THR A 165 28.14 -26.26 19.69
CA THR A 165 29.45 -26.17 18.99
C THR A 165 29.87 -24.70 18.81
N LYS A 166 30.93 -24.42 18.03
CA LYS A 166 31.37 -23.03 17.79
C LYS A 166 30.48 -22.31 16.76
N GLU A 167 29.82 -23.07 15.89
CA GLU A 167 29.08 -22.60 14.72
C GLU A 167 27.56 -22.62 14.92
N GLU A 168 27.05 -23.34 15.93
CA GLU A 168 25.62 -23.45 16.25
C GLU A 168 25.06 -22.21 16.98
N SER A 169 23.75 -21.96 16.78
CA SER A 169 23.02 -20.99 17.60
C SER A 169 22.85 -21.50 19.03
N PRO A 170 23.13 -20.70 20.08
CA PRO A 170 22.75 -21.02 21.46
C PRO A 170 21.28 -20.69 21.77
N PHE A 171 20.56 -20.12 20.82
CA PHE A 171 19.17 -19.68 20.93
C PHE A 171 18.23 -20.55 20.10
N SER A 172 17.01 -20.76 20.62
CA SER A 172 15.86 -21.22 19.85
C SER A 172 14.80 -20.13 19.82
N ILE A 173 14.23 -19.90 18.64
CA ILE A 173 12.94 -19.22 18.52
C ILE A 173 11.87 -20.19 19.03
N ARG A 174 11.04 -19.73 19.96
CA ARG A 174 9.89 -20.45 20.54
C ARG A 174 8.59 -19.76 20.15
N GLN A 175 7.52 -20.52 20.08
CA GLN A 175 6.18 -20.00 19.80
C GLN A 175 5.19 -20.34 20.92
N THR A 176 4.20 -19.47 21.10
CA THR A 176 3.10 -19.65 22.05
C THR A 176 1.82 -19.14 21.41
N ALA A 177 0.91 -20.05 21.06
CA ALA A 177 -0.47 -19.67 20.76
C ALA A 177 -1.13 -19.16 22.04
N VAL A 178 -1.96 -18.12 21.89
CA VAL A 178 -2.74 -17.50 22.97
C VAL A 178 -4.17 -17.31 22.46
N TYR A 179 -5.09 -18.14 22.92
CA TYR A 179 -6.53 -17.84 22.89
C TYR A 179 -6.96 -17.18 24.20
N HIS A 180 -8.04 -16.40 24.20
CA HIS A 180 -8.73 -15.94 25.42
C HIS A 180 -10.22 -15.66 25.12
N LYS A 181 -11.12 -16.20 25.95
CA LYS A 181 -12.57 -15.88 25.95
C LYS A 181 -13.03 -15.31 27.29
N MET A 182 -13.86 -14.27 27.23
CA MET A 182 -14.39 -13.54 28.39
C MET A 182 -15.93 -13.52 28.38
N LEU A 183 -16.55 -13.96 29.48
CA LEU A 183 -17.99 -14.21 29.59
C LEU A 183 -18.54 -13.66 30.92
N ARG A 184 -19.32 -12.56 30.91
CA ARG A 184 -20.06 -12.03 32.08
C ARG A 184 -19.27 -12.01 33.42
N GLN A 185 -18.08 -11.42 33.42
CA GLN A 185 -17.14 -11.37 34.57
C GLN A 185 -16.54 -12.73 35.04
N GLN A 186 -16.76 -13.81 34.28
CA GLN A 186 -16.04 -15.08 34.41
C GLN A 186 -15.09 -15.25 33.21
N TYR A 187 -13.91 -15.82 33.47
CA TYR A 187 -12.82 -15.86 32.49
C TYR A 187 -12.53 -17.31 32.08
N SER A 188 -12.85 -17.66 30.84
CA SER A 188 -12.92 -19.03 30.36
C SER A 188 -11.82 -19.30 29.33
N GLY A 189 -10.67 -19.75 29.82
CA GLY A 189 -9.61 -20.33 29.00
C GLY A 189 -8.70 -19.30 28.33
N VAL A 190 -7.53 -19.09 28.94
CA VAL A 190 -6.32 -18.90 28.15
C VAL A 190 -5.83 -20.27 27.73
N VAL A 191 -5.68 -20.54 26.43
CA VAL A 191 -4.88 -21.68 25.94
C VAL A 191 -3.44 -21.20 25.81
N ASN A 192 -2.50 -21.82 26.53
CA ASN A 192 -1.09 -21.41 26.55
C ASN A 192 -0.15 -22.58 26.22
N CYS A 193 0.62 -22.42 25.15
CA CYS A 193 1.78 -23.27 24.87
C CYS A 193 3.07 -22.68 25.49
N VAL A 194 3.36 -23.11 26.72
CA VAL A 194 4.71 -23.17 27.33
C VAL A 194 5.41 -21.81 27.64
N SER A 195 4.71 -20.67 27.65
CA SER A 195 5.30 -19.36 28.04
C SER A 195 4.75 -18.78 29.36
N GLY A 196 5.59 -18.04 30.08
CA GLY A 196 5.19 -17.24 31.24
C GLY A 196 4.66 -17.98 32.49
N GLU A 197 4.65 -19.32 32.52
CA GLU A 197 3.99 -20.15 33.57
C GLU A 197 4.32 -19.69 35.00
N LYS A 198 5.61 -19.57 35.34
CA LYS A 198 6.08 -19.12 36.67
C LYS A 198 5.73 -17.67 37.03
N GLN A 199 5.30 -16.84 36.08
CA GLN A 199 4.86 -15.46 36.31
C GLN A 199 3.34 -15.45 36.51
N ILE A 200 2.60 -16.20 35.67
CA ILE A 200 1.15 -16.38 35.78
C ILE A 200 0.81 -17.06 37.12
N ASP A 201 1.54 -18.11 37.51
CA ASP A 201 1.35 -18.76 38.80
C ASP A 201 1.52 -17.80 39.98
N ARG A 202 2.56 -16.95 39.95
CA ARG A 202 2.78 -15.94 41.01
C ARG A 202 1.65 -14.90 41.06
N LEU A 203 1.04 -14.52 39.93
CA LEU A 203 -0.15 -13.66 39.96
C LEU A 203 -1.38 -14.39 40.55
N LEU A 204 -1.55 -15.68 40.27
CA LEU A 204 -2.64 -16.48 40.83
C LEU A 204 -2.49 -16.66 42.36
N ASP A 205 -1.27 -16.89 42.84
CA ASP A 205 -0.99 -16.91 44.30
C ASP A 205 -1.17 -15.53 44.93
N LEU A 206 -0.74 -14.46 44.25
CA LEU A 206 -0.92 -13.10 44.74
C LEU A 206 -2.41 -12.75 44.89
N ALA A 207 -3.23 -13.03 43.87
CA ALA A 207 -4.67 -12.81 43.90
C ALA A 207 -5.36 -13.59 45.03
N VAL A 208 -4.88 -14.78 45.36
CA VAL A 208 -5.31 -15.52 46.57
C VAL A 208 -4.84 -14.84 47.85
N SER A 209 -3.59 -14.39 47.94
CA SER A 209 -3.05 -13.75 49.14
C SER A 209 -3.71 -12.40 49.47
N GLN A 210 -4.06 -11.62 48.44
CA GLN A 210 -4.67 -10.29 48.56
C GLN A 210 -6.20 -10.31 48.46
N GLN A 211 -6.80 -11.44 48.09
CA GLN A 211 -8.25 -11.63 47.88
C GLN A 211 -8.89 -10.69 46.83
N GLN A 212 -8.08 -10.09 45.96
CA GLN A 212 -8.48 -9.08 44.96
C GLN A 212 -9.11 -9.70 43.69
N LYS A 213 -9.72 -8.84 42.86
CA LYS A 213 -10.18 -9.22 41.51
C LYS A 213 -8.97 -9.38 40.58
N PHE A 214 -8.84 -10.52 39.93
CA PHE A 214 -7.76 -10.81 38.99
C PHE A 214 -8.02 -10.16 37.61
N PRO A 215 -7.19 -9.24 37.11
CA PRO A 215 -7.37 -8.61 35.80
C PRO A 215 -6.83 -9.49 34.65
N PRO A 216 -7.66 -10.06 33.74
CA PRO A 216 -7.19 -11.06 32.77
C PRO A 216 -6.17 -10.54 31.76
N PHE A 217 -6.33 -9.29 31.33
CA PHE A 217 -5.41 -8.67 30.37
C PHE A 217 -3.99 -8.49 30.92
N LEU A 218 -3.78 -8.61 32.24
CA LEU A 218 -2.44 -8.67 32.82
C LEU A 218 -1.68 -9.94 32.40
N ILE A 219 -2.37 -11.05 32.11
CA ILE A 219 -1.74 -12.24 31.49
C ILE A 219 -1.22 -11.90 30.10
N HIS A 220 -2.00 -11.18 29.28
CA HIS A 220 -1.56 -10.76 27.94
C HIS A 220 -0.33 -9.84 28.04
N SER A 221 -0.34 -8.88 28.97
CA SER A 221 0.82 -8.04 29.25
C SER A 221 2.05 -8.84 29.71
N LEU A 222 1.88 -9.87 30.56
CA LEU A 222 2.98 -10.76 30.96
C LEU A 222 3.50 -11.60 29.80
N LEU A 223 2.63 -12.17 28.96
CA LEU A 223 3.03 -13.00 27.83
C LEU A 223 3.78 -12.19 26.77
N ILE A 224 3.33 -10.95 26.50
CA ILE A 224 4.04 -9.98 25.65
C ILE A 224 5.38 -9.58 26.29
N ALA A 225 5.40 -9.27 27.60
CA ALA A 225 6.63 -8.91 28.30
C ALA A 225 7.63 -10.08 28.38
N ASP A 226 7.18 -11.33 28.35
CA ASP A 226 8.04 -12.50 28.19
C ASP A 226 8.50 -12.65 26.73
N SER A 227 7.61 -12.42 25.75
CA SER A 227 7.93 -12.60 24.34
C SER A 227 8.86 -11.55 23.74
N VAL A 228 8.98 -10.37 24.37
CA VAL A 228 9.96 -9.33 24.02
C VAL A 228 11.38 -9.66 24.52
N LYS A 229 11.56 -10.64 25.42
CA LYS A 229 12.88 -11.03 25.93
C LYS A 229 13.70 -11.79 24.89
N GLY A 230 15.02 -11.80 25.09
CA GLY A 230 15.98 -12.52 24.26
C GLY A 230 16.29 -11.86 22.91
N TRP A 231 15.37 -11.12 22.29
CA TRP A 231 15.57 -10.54 20.95
C TRP A 231 16.82 -9.65 20.83
N MET A 232 17.11 -8.81 21.83
CA MET A 232 18.34 -7.99 21.82
C MET A 232 19.62 -8.84 21.95
N GLU A 233 19.61 -9.89 22.76
CA GLU A 233 20.75 -10.81 22.86
C GLU A 233 20.92 -11.65 21.59
N TYR A 234 19.82 -11.99 20.92
CA TYR A 234 19.79 -12.73 19.66
C TYR A 234 20.30 -11.89 18.50
N ALA A 235 19.84 -10.64 18.37
CA ALA A 235 20.34 -9.69 17.40
C ALA A 235 21.85 -9.42 17.59
N ALA A 236 22.30 -9.18 18.83
CA ALA A 236 23.72 -9.01 19.14
C ALA A 236 24.55 -10.29 18.91
N TRP A 237 23.95 -11.48 19.03
CA TRP A 237 24.61 -12.72 18.65
C TRP A 237 24.67 -12.92 17.14
N ILE A 238 23.59 -12.63 16.40
CA ILE A 238 23.59 -12.62 14.92
C ILE A 238 24.63 -11.64 14.39
N GLU A 239 24.68 -10.41 14.93
CA GLU A 239 25.68 -9.39 14.56
C GLU A 239 27.10 -9.90 14.81
N LYS A 240 27.35 -10.50 15.97
CA LYS A 240 28.66 -11.07 16.32
C LYS A 240 29.03 -12.27 15.45
N ASP A 241 28.07 -13.14 15.12
CA ASP A 241 28.26 -14.33 14.30
C ASP A 241 28.52 -13.94 12.84
N LEU A 242 27.69 -13.05 12.28
CA LEU A 242 27.88 -12.40 10.98
C LEU A 242 29.28 -11.76 10.90
N LYS A 243 29.66 -10.99 11.91
CA LYS A 243 30.98 -10.37 11.96
C LYS A 243 32.09 -11.40 12.06
N THR A 244 31.98 -12.43 12.90
CA THR A 244 33.02 -13.46 13.05
C THR A 244 33.25 -14.23 11.74
N ARG A 245 32.18 -14.58 11.02
CA ARG A 245 32.27 -15.27 9.73
C ARG A 245 32.70 -14.32 8.60
N SER A 246 32.20 -13.09 8.56
CA SER A 246 32.68 -12.08 7.61
C SER A 246 34.15 -11.75 7.83
N ASP A 247 34.62 -11.65 9.08
CA ASP A 247 36.01 -11.38 9.42
C ASP A 247 36.90 -12.55 8.94
N ARG A 248 36.45 -13.82 9.10
CA ARG A 248 37.11 -15.03 8.54
C ARG A 248 37.28 -14.96 7.02
N ILE A 249 36.34 -14.33 6.33
CA ILE A 249 36.30 -14.22 4.86
C ILE A 249 37.03 -12.96 4.34
N THR A 250 37.32 -11.97 5.20
CA THR A 250 37.83 -10.64 4.78
C THR A 250 39.18 -10.25 5.36
N PHE A 251 39.70 -10.93 6.39
CA PHE A 251 41.01 -10.64 6.98
C PHE A 251 41.89 -11.90 7.09
N SER A 252 43.10 -11.84 6.53
CA SER A 252 44.15 -12.84 6.79
C SER A 252 44.82 -12.62 8.16
N LYS A 253 45.44 -13.68 8.69
CA LYS A 253 46.33 -13.58 9.85
C LYS A 253 47.65 -12.91 9.43
N LEU A 254 48.15 -12.02 10.27
CA LEU A 254 49.49 -11.43 10.12
C LEU A 254 50.57 -12.51 10.40
N GLY A 255 51.11 -13.12 9.35
CA GLY A 255 52.28 -14.01 9.45
C GLY A 255 52.47 -15.01 8.30
N SER A 256 51.39 -15.37 7.60
CA SER A 256 51.36 -16.42 6.57
C SER A 256 50.71 -15.86 5.29
N MET A 257 51.45 -15.84 4.17
CA MET A 257 50.98 -15.23 2.91
C MET A 257 50.45 -16.23 1.87
N ASP A 258 50.81 -17.51 1.94
CA ASP A 258 50.61 -18.43 0.80
C ASP A 258 49.42 -19.41 0.91
N GLU A 259 48.82 -19.67 2.08
CA GLU A 259 47.77 -20.71 2.24
C GLU A 259 46.52 -20.35 3.08
N ASP A 260 46.43 -19.19 3.75
CA ASP A 260 45.36 -18.88 4.73
C ASP A 260 44.04 -18.30 4.15
N PHE A 261 43.89 -18.15 2.83
CA PHE A 261 42.73 -17.48 2.19
C PHE A 261 41.79 -18.45 1.42
N SER A 262 41.10 -19.33 2.17
CA SER A 262 40.09 -20.24 1.61
C SER A 262 38.66 -19.72 1.83
N PHE A 263 37.99 -19.26 0.77
CA PHE A 263 36.53 -19.06 0.78
C PHE A 263 35.85 -20.33 0.26
N SER A 264 35.12 -21.02 1.14
CA SER A 264 34.49 -22.31 0.88
C SER A 264 33.01 -22.20 0.48
N VAL A 265 32.41 -23.30 0.02
CA VAL A 265 30.95 -23.34 -0.23
C VAL A 265 30.19 -23.23 1.10
N GLU A 266 30.78 -23.81 2.13
CA GLU A 266 30.38 -23.78 3.52
C GLU A 266 30.36 -22.34 4.07
N ASP A 267 31.38 -21.51 3.81
CA ASP A 267 31.37 -20.07 4.14
C ASP A 267 30.17 -19.33 3.51
N ARG A 268 29.86 -19.63 2.25
CA ARG A 268 28.71 -19.02 1.54
C ARG A 268 27.38 -19.49 2.12
N GLN A 269 27.26 -20.77 2.45
CA GLN A 269 26.08 -21.36 3.08
C GLN A 269 25.86 -20.81 4.50
N GLU A 270 26.93 -20.68 5.30
CA GLU A 270 26.88 -20.10 6.64
C GLU A 270 26.43 -18.63 6.63
N LEU A 271 26.92 -17.82 5.68
CA LEU A 271 26.43 -16.44 5.52
C LEU A 271 24.97 -16.39 5.08
N LYS A 272 24.51 -17.30 4.21
CA LYS A 272 23.10 -17.36 3.79
C LYS A 272 22.18 -17.71 4.97
N ILE A 273 22.56 -18.70 5.77
CA ILE A 273 21.89 -19.07 7.03
C ILE A 273 21.79 -17.89 8.03
N ILE A 274 22.66 -16.88 7.93
CA ILE A 274 22.58 -15.66 8.73
C ILE A 274 21.66 -14.60 8.08
N GLU A 275 21.69 -14.44 6.76
CA GLU A 275 20.76 -13.57 6.03
C GLU A 275 19.30 -13.96 6.29
N ASP A 276 18.98 -15.25 6.22
CA ASP A 276 17.62 -15.76 6.40
C ASP A 276 17.11 -15.51 7.83
N LYS A 277 17.95 -15.76 8.86
CA LYS A 277 17.64 -15.40 10.26
C LYS A 277 17.38 -13.90 10.48
N VAL A 278 17.96 -13.02 9.65
CA VAL A 278 17.71 -11.57 9.71
C VAL A 278 16.38 -11.21 9.02
N ILE A 279 15.99 -11.94 7.97
CA ILE A 279 14.67 -11.81 7.35
C ILE A 279 13.58 -12.25 8.32
N ASP A 280 13.73 -13.44 8.93
CA ASP A 280 12.82 -13.96 9.96
C ASP A 280 12.66 -12.96 11.12
N LEU A 281 13.78 -12.45 11.65
CA LEU A 281 13.80 -11.48 12.74
C LEU A 281 12.95 -10.22 12.42
N GLN A 282 13.02 -9.71 11.18
CA GLN A 282 12.23 -8.54 10.77
C GLN A 282 10.74 -8.87 10.71
N THR A 283 10.36 -9.99 10.09
CA THR A 283 8.97 -10.44 9.98
C THR A 283 8.35 -10.71 11.35
N ILE A 284 9.08 -11.39 12.23
CA ILE A 284 8.65 -11.70 13.59
C ILE A 284 8.43 -10.43 14.43
N ILE A 285 9.34 -9.45 14.36
CA ILE A 285 9.20 -8.18 15.10
C ILE A 285 8.01 -7.37 14.59
N ALA A 286 7.74 -7.38 13.27
CA ALA A 286 6.55 -6.73 12.70
C ALA A 286 5.25 -7.39 13.21
N THR A 287 5.17 -8.72 13.18
CA THR A 287 4.00 -9.47 13.69
C THR A 287 3.82 -9.28 15.20
N LEU A 288 4.90 -9.26 15.99
CA LEU A 288 4.86 -8.95 17.42
C LEU A 288 4.33 -7.52 17.68
N SER A 289 4.77 -6.53 16.92
CA SER A 289 4.27 -5.14 17.00
C SER A 289 2.76 -5.06 16.71
N ASN A 290 2.28 -5.79 15.71
CA ASN A 290 0.86 -5.85 15.37
C ASN A 290 0.03 -6.59 16.43
N ASN A 291 0.56 -7.65 17.04
CA ASN A 291 -0.08 -8.36 18.16
C ASN A 291 -0.18 -7.47 19.41
N ILE A 292 0.85 -6.66 19.70
CA ILE A 292 0.82 -5.66 20.79
C ILE A 292 -0.29 -4.63 20.55
N LYS A 293 -0.39 -4.06 19.34
CA LYS A 293 -1.46 -3.12 18.98
C LYS A 293 -2.85 -3.75 19.13
N GLY A 294 -3.04 -4.97 18.64
CA GLY A 294 -4.31 -5.71 18.77
C GLY A 294 -4.75 -5.91 20.22
N VAL A 295 -3.82 -6.25 21.11
CA VAL A 295 -4.08 -6.38 22.56
C VAL A 295 -4.31 -5.03 23.24
N GLN A 296 -3.73 -3.94 22.74
CA GLN A 296 -3.94 -2.59 23.25
C GLN A 296 -5.31 -1.99 22.86
N ILE A 297 -5.91 -2.42 21.74
CA ILE A 297 -7.25 -1.99 21.29
C ILE A 297 -8.34 -2.69 22.14
N ARG A 298 -8.48 -2.22 23.38
CA ARG A 298 -9.40 -2.76 24.39
C ARG A 298 -10.89 -2.45 24.08
N PRO A 299 -11.83 -3.19 24.70
CA PRO A 299 -13.18 -2.69 24.92
C PRO A 299 -13.18 -1.42 25.79
N THR A 300 -13.38 -0.25 25.19
CA THR A 300 -13.91 0.93 25.90
C THR A 300 -15.44 0.88 25.86
N THR A 301 -16.03 -0.08 26.57
CA THR A 301 -17.47 -0.14 26.91
C THR A 301 -17.75 -1.31 27.85
N ALA A 302 -17.71 -1.03 29.15
CA ALA A 302 -18.38 -1.77 30.22
C ALA A 302 -18.43 -0.83 31.43
N GLU A 303 -19.63 -0.41 31.83
CA GLU A 303 -19.83 0.53 32.94
C GLU A 303 -19.45 -0.14 34.28
N GLY A 304 -18.96 0.65 35.25
CA GLY A 304 -18.74 0.16 36.62
C GLY A 304 -17.36 -0.41 36.96
N MET A 305 -16.28 0.08 36.33
CA MET A 305 -14.92 0.00 36.91
C MET A 305 -14.21 1.36 36.84
N THR A 306 -14.73 2.33 37.60
CA THR A 306 -13.91 3.44 38.12
C THR A 306 -12.93 2.87 39.17
N GLY A 307 -11.70 3.37 39.18
CA GLY A 307 -10.62 2.81 40.01
C GLY A 307 -9.96 1.58 39.37
N ASN A 308 -8.83 1.81 38.71
CA ASN A 308 -7.50 1.33 39.10
C ASN A 308 -6.57 1.54 37.89
N THR A 309 -5.71 2.56 37.97
CA THR A 309 -4.69 2.80 36.96
C THR A 309 -3.61 1.70 37.01
N ILE A 310 -2.71 1.70 36.02
CA ILE A 310 -1.60 0.73 35.94
C ILE A 310 -0.66 0.86 37.16
N ASP A 311 -0.68 1.99 37.85
CA ASP A 311 0.19 2.34 38.98
C ASP A 311 0.05 1.40 40.19
N GLU A 312 -1.16 0.94 40.55
CA GLU A 312 -1.33 0.01 41.68
C GLU A 312 -0.57 -1.31 41.46
N TYR A 313 -0.58 -1.82 40.22
CA TYR A 313 0.10 -3.06 39.83
C TYR A 313 1.52 -2.85 39.28
N SER A 314 1.99 -1.59 39.17
CA SER A 314 3.37 -1.30 38.77
C SER A 314 4.40 -1.82 39.78
N SER A 315 3.98 -2.03 41.03
CA SER A 315 4.75 -2.75 42.07
C SER A 315 5.04 -4.22 41.75
N LEU A 316 4.31 -4.83 40.82
CA LEU A 316 4.46 -6.23 40.40
C LEU A 316 5.28 -6.40 39.10
N LEU A 317 5.50 -5.30 38.38
CA LEU A 317 6.32 -5.29 37.18
C LEU A 317 7.79 -5.08 37.59
N PRO A 318 8.75 -5.90 37.11
CA PRO A 318 10.16 -5.69 37.41
C PRO A 318 10.63 -4.36 36.82
N ASN A 319 11.13 -3.47 37.68
CA ASN A 319 11.46 -2.09 37.33
C ASN A 319 12.52 -2.02 36.20
N PRO A 320 12.22 -1.40 35.03
CA PRO A 320 13.13 -1.43 33.88
C PRO A 320 14.41 -0.59 34.01
N ASN A 321 14.42 0.47 34.84
CA ASN A 321 15.61 1.30 35.06
C ASN A 321 15.49 2.19 36.32
N PRO A 322 16.51 2.27 37.18
CA PRO A 322 16.50 3.14 38.35
C PRO A 322 17.01 4.56 38.02
N GLY A 323 16.09 5.54 37.96
CA GLY A 323 16.43 6.95 38.25
C GLY A 323 16.23 7.98 37.14
N SER A 324 15.03 8.57 37.08
CA SER A 324 14.83 9.98 36.73
C SER A 324 13.47 10.46 37.26
N THR A 325 13.37 11.72 37.70
CA THR A 325 12.18 12.27 38.36
C THR A 325 11.27 13.03 37.40
N PRO A 326 9.93 12.88 37.47
CA PRO A 326 8.98 13.60 36.62
C PRO A 326 8.69 15.03 37.11
N VAL A 327 8.14 15.85 36.21
CA VAL A 327 7.56 17.19 36.48
C VAL A 327 6.12 17.18 35.94
N PRO A 328 5.10 17.69 36.67
CA PRO A 328 3.69 17.48 36.34
C PRO A 328 3.05 18.57 35.46
N THR A 329 1.89 18.24 34.88
CA THR A 329 0.88 19.21 34.40
C THR A 329 -0.49 18.92 35.02
N PRO A 330 -1.40 19.91 35.16
CA PRO A 330 -2.58 19.80 36.03
C PRO A 330 -3.84 19.25 35.35
N GLU A 331 -4.83 18.89 36.19
CA GLU A 331 -6.16 18.38 35.83
C GLU A 331 -7.20 19.49 35.57
N VAL A 332 -8.37 19.08 35.05
CA VAL A 332 -9.78 19.49 35.36
C VAL A 332 -10.61 19.04 34.16
N ALA A 333 -11.46 18.00 34.18
CA ALA A 333 -12.56 17.55 35.06
C ALA A 333 -13.96 17.93 34.51
N PRO A 334 -15.02 17.11 34.70
CA PRO A 334 -16.18 17.06 33.77
C PRO A 334 -17.58 17.21 34.43
N GLU A 335 -18.63 17.27 33.60
CA GLU A 335 -20.06 16.94 33.85
C GLU A 335 -20.62 16.41 32.50
N GLU A 336 -21.44 15.35 32.34
CA GLU A 336 -22.67 14.85 33.03
C GLU A 336 -23.94 15.63 32.62
N PHE A 337 -25.14 15.04 32.37
CA PHE A 337 -25.69 13.68 32.58
C PHE A 337 -26.89 13.39 31.61
N GLU A 338 -27.15 12.11 31.24
CA GLU A 338 -28.47 11.37 31.19
C GLU A 338 -29.79 11.94 30.53
N VAL A 339 -30.88 11.21 30.19
CA VAL A 339 -31.23 9.76 29.96
C VAL A 339 -32.59 9.60 29.22
N SER A 340 -32.91 8.37 28.74
CA SER A 340 -34.23 7.84 28.28
C SER A 340 -34.76 8.30 26.91
N GLY A 341 -35.63 7.58 26.18
CA GLY A 341 -36.39 6.32 26.40
C GLY A 341 -37.84 6.49 25.88
N MET A 342 -38.59 5.52 25.35
CA MET A 342 -38.47 4.05 25.27
C MET A 342 -39.14 3.49 23.99
N SER A 343 -38.79 2.23 23.67
CA SER A 343 -39.52 1.13 22.97
C SER A 343 -41.06 1.20 22.86
N ALA A 344 -41.79 0.55 21.93
CA ALA A 344 -41.53 -0.51 20.91
C ALA A 344 -42.57 -0.37 19.74
N SER A 345 -42.98 -1.33 18.88
CA SER A 345 -42.72 -2.78 18.64
C SER A 345 -43.19 -3.22 17.22
N ASP A 346 -42.61 -4.30 16.69
CA ASP A 346 -43.19 -5.44 15.93
C ASP A 346 -44.60 -5.28 15.28
N SER A 347 -44.75 -5.33 13.94
CA SER A 347 -44.83 -6.54 13.06
C SER A 347 -46.28 -6.74 12.54
N THR A 348 -46.62 -7.38 11.41
CA THR A 348 -45.96 -8.40 10.55
C THR A 348 -46.18 -8.18 9.03
N THR A 349 -45.39 -8.90 8.22
CA THR A 349 -45.53 -9.20 6.76
C THR A 349 -46.70 -10.18 6.45
N PRO A 350 -47.05 -10.57 5.19
CA PRO A 350 -46.28 -10.51 3.92
C PRO A 350 -47.04 -10.11 2.62
N GLU A 351 -46.38 -10.27 1.46
CA GLU A 351 -46.83 -10.71 0.11
C GLU A 351 -48.23 -10.30 -0.46
N SER A 352 -48.41 -10.01 -1.77
CA SER A 352 -47.52 -9.87 -2.93
C SER A 352 -48.29 -9.26 -4.14
N GLU A 353 -47.73 -9.37 -5.36
CA GLU A 353 -48.35 -9.12 -6.70
C GLU A 353 -48.37 -7.69 -7.28
N ASP A 354 -48.29 -7.63 -8.62
CA ASP A 354 -48.26 -6.43 -9.46
C ASP A 354 -49.64 -5.80 -9.64
N TYR A 355 -49.73 -4.48 -9.55
CA TYR A 355 -50.83 -3.71 -10.15
C TYR A 355 -50.33 -2.42 -10.80
N THR A 356 -50.72 -2.23 -12.06
CA THR A 356 -50.61 -0.94 -12.74
C THR A 356 -51.76 -0.03 -12.30
N ASP A 357 -51.49 1.01 -11.51
CA ASP A 357 -52.37 2.19 -11.55
C ASP A 357 -51.65 3.52 -11.26
N SER A 358 -52.18 4.54 -11.93
CA SER A 358 -52.17 5.95 -11.60
C SER A 358 -52.52 6.21 -10.13
N SER A 359 -51.65 6.91 -9.41
CA SER A 359 -52.03 7.62 -8.18
C SER A 359 -51.23 8.92 -8.04
N SER A 360 -51.80 9.91 -7.35
CA SER A 360 -51.33 11.30 -7.39
C SER A 360 -50.36 11.66 -6.25
N ASP A 361 -49.09 11.89 -6.61
CA ASP A 361 -48.06 12.53 -5.77
C ASP A 361 -48.40 14.03 -5.52
N THR A 362 -49.36 14.33 -4.64
CA THR A 362 -49.68 15.71 -4.21
C THR A 362 -49.32 15.95 -2.74
N MET A 363 -48.13 16.51 -2.47
CA MET A 363 -47.74 16.93 -1.11
C MET A 363 -46.83 18.18 -1.05
N SER A 364 -47.22 19.22 -1.77
CA SER A 364 -47.12 20.62 -1.34
C SER A 364 -48.18 21.45 -2.09
N ASP A 365 -48.82 22.40 -1.39
CA ASP A 365 -49.89 23.25 -1.94
C ASP A 365 -49.39 24.16 -3.11
N ARG A 366 -50.33 24.61 -3.95
CA ARG A 366 -50.17 25.36 -5.22
C ARG A 366 -49.71 24.54 -6.42
N SER A 367 -50.62 23.72 -6.93
CA SER A 367 -50.54 23.12 -8.27
C SER A 367 -50.24 24.18 -9.36
N PRO A 368 -49.39 23.87 -10.37
CA PRO A 368 -49.27 24.69 -11.57
C PRO A 368 -50.60 24.83 -12.30
N THR A 369 -50.77 25.91 -13.06
CA THR A 369 -51.88 26.01 -14.02
C THR A 369 -51.78 24.87 -15.05
N PRO A 370 -52.89 24.32 -15.57
CA PRO A 370 -52.85 23.19 -16.52
C PRO A 370 -52.03 23.45 -17.78
N SER A 371 -51.88 24.72 -18.20
CA SER A 371 -50.95 25.13 -19.25
C SER A 371 -49.49 24.91 -18.86
N ASN A 372 -49.10 25.37 -17.67
CA ASN A 372 -47.73 25.37 -17.21
C ASN A 372 -47.27 23.95 -16.90
N GLU A 373 -48.14 23.09 -16.37
CA GLU A 373 -47.79 21.68 -16.15
C GLU A 373 -47.53 20.94 -17.48
N ARG A 374 -48.36 21.17 -18.51
CA ARG A 374 -48.14 20.59 -19.85
C ARG A 374 -46.83 21.10 -20.47
N LEU A 375 -46.49 22.38 -20.28
CA LEU A 375 -45.23 22.97 -20.73
C LEU A 375 -44.04 22.39 -19.95
N TYR A 376 -44.13 22.24 -18.63
CA TYR A 376 -43.10 21.65 -17.77
C TYR A 376 -42.81 20.19 -18.13
N ARG A 377 -43.85 19.38 -18.33
CA ARG A 377 -43.73 17.99 -18.80
C ARG A 377 -43.07 17.91 -20.19
N LYS A 378 -43.31 18.87 -21.09
CA LYS A 378 -42.64 18.98 -22.40
C LYS A 378 -41.17 19.41 -22.27
N ALA A 379 -40.89 20.42 -21.45
CA ALA A 379 -39.55 20.97 -21.23
C ALA A 379 -38.60 19.90 -20.64
N ASN A 380 -38.99 19.26 -19.55
CA ASN A 380 -38.21 18.19 -18.93
C ASN A 380 -37.96 17.01 -19.88
N ARG A 381 -38.95 16.60 -20.68
CA ARG A 381 -38.77 15.53 -21.66
C ARG A 381 -37.76 15.93 -22.75
N ASN A 382 -37.83 17.18 -23.23
CA ASN A 382 -36.90 17.67 -24.25
C ASN A 382 -35.46 17.73 -23.71
N LEU A 383 -35.26 18.28 -22.50
CA LEU A 383 -33.94 18.37 -21.88
C LEU A 383 -33.38 17.00 -21.49
N GLN A 384 -34.20 16.10 -20.94
CA GLN A 384 -33.78 14.72 -20.66
C GLN A 384 -33.32 14.03 -21.95
N ASN A 385 -34.08 14.12 -23.05
CA ASN A 385 -33.66 13.55 -24.32
C ASN A 385 -32.32 14.15 -24.78
N GLN A 386 -32.16 15.47 -24.81
CA GLN A 386 -30.91 16.10 -25.25
C GLN A 386 -29.68 15.74 -24.39
N LEU A 387 -29.86 15.46 -23.10
CA LEU A 387 -28.84 14.92 -22.19
C LEU A 387 -28.56 13.43 -22.46
N PHE A 388 -29.61 12.64 -22.75
CA PHE A 388 -29.52 11.21 -23.04
C PHE A 388 -28.91 10.93 -24.43
N ASP A 389 -29.16 11.81 -25.40
CA ASP A 389 -28.59 11.78 -26.75
C ASP A 389 -27.17 12.38 -26.76
N GLY A 390 -26.84 13.21 -25.76
CA GLY A 390 -25.54 13.87 -25.58
C GLY A 390 -24.55 13.12 -24.68
N ARG A 391 -24.83 11.86 -24.32
CA ARG A 391 -23.92 11.02 -23.52
C ARG A 391 -23.01 10.15 -24.40
N VAL A 392 -21.79 9.92 -23.92
CA VAL A 392 -20.82 8.99 -24.48
C VAL A 392 -20.87 7.70 -23.67
N GLU A 393 -20.85 6.54 -24.33
CA GLU A 393 -20.63 5.24 -23.66
C GLU A 393 -19.12 4.94 -23.61
N ASN A 394 -18.59 4.69 -22.40
CA ASN A 394 -17.20 4.28 -22.22
C ASN A 394 -17.05 3.37 -20.97
N PRO A 395 -16.55 2.13 -21.11
CA PRO A 395 -16.22 1.46 -22.37
C PRO A 395 -17.47 1.14 -23.22
N PRO A 396 -17.39 1.17 -24.56
CA PRO A 396 -18.51 0.80 -25.43
C PRO A 396 -19.05 -0.60 -25.13
N GLY A 397 -20.38 -0.75 -25.16
CA GLY A 397 -21.07 -2.01 -24.85
C GLY A 397 -21.14 -2.39 -23.36
N MET A 398 -20.52 -1.62 -22.45
CA MET A 398 -20.58 -1.87 -21.00
C MET A 398 -21.76 -1.17 -20.30
N HIS A 399 -22.59 -0.42 -21.04
CA HIS A 399 -23.69 0.39 -20.50
C HIS A 399 -23.28 1.41 -19.43
N PHE A 400 -22.02 1.84 -19.49
CA PHE A 400 -21.42 2.84 -18.62
C PHE A 400 -21.26 4.14 -19.40
N PHE A 401 -21.87 5.23 -18.91
CA PHE A 401 -22.06 6.45 -19.69
C PHE A 401 -21.60 7.69 -18.93
N TYR A 402 -21.19 8.71 -19.68
CA TYR A 402 -20.98 10.08 -19.17
C TYR A 402 -21.45 11.16 -20.14
N ILE A 403 -21.73 12.34 -19.63
CA ILE A 403 -22.06 13.54 -20.41
C ILE A 403 -20.84 14.48 -20.35
N PRO A 404 -20.21 14.83 -21.49
CA PRO A 404 -19.07 15.75 -21.50
C PRO A 404 -19.39 17.11 -20.88
N GLY A 405 -18.42 17.72 -20.19
CA GLY A 405 -18.59 19.03 -19.55
C GLY A 405 -19.09 20.12 -20.50
N SER A 406 -18.55 20.18 -21.72
CA SER A 406 -19.01 21.08 -22.78
C SER A 406 -20.48 20.86 -23.16
N ARG A 407 -20.91 19.60 -23.31
CA ARG A 407 -22.29 19.23 -23.66
C ARG A 407 -23.26 19.51 -22.51
N ARG A 408 -22.84 19.34 -21.26
CA ARG A 408 -23.57 19.84 -20.09
C ARG A 408 -23.74 21.36 -20.19
N ASP A 409 -22.67 22.11 -20.41
CA ASP A 409 -22.71 23.58 -20.35
C ASP A 409 -23.41 24.23 -21.55
N GLU A 410 -23.46 23.56 -22.70
CA GLU A 410 -24.30 23.92 -23.86
C GLU A 410 -25.81 23.81 -23.52
N LEU A 411 -26.22 22.76 -22.81
CA LEU A 411 -27.62 22.48 -22.51
C LEU A 411 -28.11 23.19 -21.23
N ILE A 412 -27.27 23.23 -20.20
CA ILE A 412 -27.57 23.69 -18.84
C ILE A 412 -27.21 25.17 -18.70
N THR A 413 -27.83 25.98 -19.57
CA THR A 413 -27.72 27.44 -19.58
C THR A 413 -28.59 28.08 -18.50
N TYR A 414 -28.32 29.35 -18.20
CA TYR A 414 -29.14 30.18 -17.33
C TYR A 414 -30.63 30.15 -17.73
N ASP A 415 -30.93 30.30 -19.03
CA ASP A 415 -32.31 30.33 -19.51
C ASP A 415 -32.99 28.95 -19.47
N THR A 416 -32.25 27.87 -19.72
CA THR A 416 -32.74 26.49 -19.52
C THR A 416 -33.16 26.29 -18.06
N ILE A 417 -32.30 26.67 -17.12
CA ILE A 417 -32.54 26.54 -15.68
C ILE A 417 -33.74 27.40 -15.27
N LYS A 418 -33.74 28.69 -15.62
CA LYS A 418 -34.80 29.65 -15.30
C LYS A 418 -36.17 29.20 -15.81
N THR A 419 -36.22 28.68 -17.03
CA THR A 419 -37.43 28.10 -17.64
C THR A 419 -37.94 26.91 -16.84
N HIS A 420 -37.07 25.99 -16.42
CA HIS A 420 -37.47 24.82 -15.61
C HIS A 420 -37.90 25.21 -14.19
N ILE A 421 -37.25 26.21 -13.59
CA ILE A 421 -37.62 26.76 -12.28
C ILE A 421 -39.01 27.41 -12.35
N GLN A 422 -39.27 28.31 -13.31
CA GLN A 422 -40.55 29.00 -13.46
C GLN A 422 -41.70 28.07 -13.83
N LEU A 423 -41.47 27.08 -14.70
CA LEU A 423 -42.51 26.11 -15.09
C LEU A 423 -42.79 25.08 -13.99
N GLY A 424 -41.80 24.73 -13.16
CA GLY A 424 -41.94 23.76 -12.08
C GLY A 424 -42.50 24.33 -10.77
N ASN A 425 -42.27 25.62 -10.49
CA ASN A 425 -42.60 26.25 -9.20
C ASN A 425 -43.68 27.33 -9.38
N ALA A 426 -44.97 26.92 -9.34
CA ALA A 426 -46.11 27.78 -9.67
C ALA A 426 -46.23 29.11 -8.88
N GLY A 427 -45.58 29.20 -7.71
CA GLY A 427 -45.58 30.38 -6.86
C GLY A 427 -44.28 31.21 -6.86
N ILE A 428 -43.26 30.86 -7.66
CA ILE A 428 -41.98 31.58 -7.68
C ILE A 428 -42.08 32.84 -8.55
N ASN A 429 -41.59 33.98 -8.06
CA ASN A 429 -41.58 35.21 -8.85
C ASN A 429 -40.33 35.32 -9.74
N THR A 430 -40.36 36.19 -10.75
CA THR A 430 -39.29 36.33 -11.76
C THR A 430 -37.91 36.71 -11.18
N LYS A 431 -37.88 37.41 -10.03
CA LYS A 431 -36.63 37.78 -9.33
C LYS A 431 -36.06 36.58 -8.57
N GLU A 432 -36.88 35.90 -7.77
CA GLU A 432 -36.48 34.63 -7.13
C GLU A 432 -36.00 33.60 -8.16
N ALA A 433 -36.71 33.46 -9.29
CA ALA A 433 -36.32 32.54 -10.35
C ALA A 433 -34.96 32.92 -10.99
N ALA A 434 -34.62 34.21 -11.08
CA ALA A 434 -33.30 34.65 -11.51
C ALA A 434 -32.22 34.29 -10.47
N GLU A 435 -32.46 34.61 -9.19
CA GLU A 435 -31.54 34.35 -8.08
C GLU A 435 -31.21 32.85 -7.94
N PHE A 436 -32.22 31.97 -7.98
CA PHE A 436 -31.99 30.52 -7.97
C PHE A 436 -31.32 30.01 -9.26
N SER A 437 -31.49 30.69 -10.40
CA SER A 437 -30.77 30.34 -11.63
C SER A 437 -29.29 30.72 -11.56
N GLU A 438 -28.95 31.89 -11.02
CA GLU A 438 -27.57 32.32 -10.76
C GLU A 438 -26.88 31.39 -9.75
N ALA A 439 -27.55 31.03 -8.66
CA ALA A 439 -27.06 30.05 -7.69
C ALA A 439 -26.85 28.65 -8.32
N THR A 440 -27.74 28.23 -9.23
CA THR A 440 -27.60 26.95 -9.95
C THR A 440 -26.42 26.96 -10.92
N VAL A 441 -26.30 28.00 -11.75
CA VAL A 441 -25.21 28.16 -12.74
C VAL A 441 -23.83 28.20 -12.07
N SER A 442 -23.74 28.78 -10.86
CA SER A 442 -22.49 28.93 -10.12
C SER A 442 -22.12 27.76 -9.20
N SER A 443 -23.07 26.92 -8.77
CA SER A 443 -22.80 25.91 -7.73
C SER A 443 -23.54 24.58 -7.82
N ALA A 444 -24.53 24.42 -8.72
CA ALA A 444 -25.41 23.24 -8.74
C ALA A 444 -25.80 22.78 -10.16
N LYS A 445 -24.89 22.92 -11.13
CA LYS A 445 -25.10 22.53 -12.53
C LYS A 445 -25.23 21.01 -12.70
N ASN A 446 -24.38 20.23 -12.04
CA ASN A 446 -24.43 18.78 -12.12
C ASN A 446 -25.70 18.25 -11.43
N LEU A 447 -26.03 18.77 -10.25
CA LEU A 447 -27.27 18.46 -9.52
C LEU A 447 -28.52 18.80 -10.34
N PHE A 448 -28.57 19.97 -10.99
CA PHE A 448 -29.65 20.33 -11.91
C PHE A 448 -29.74 19.38 -13.11
N ALA A 449 -28.61 18.99 -13.70
CA ALA A 449 -28.58 18.04 -14.82
C ALA A 449 -29.06 16.64 -14.40
N ILE A 450 -28.68 16.15 -13.21
CA ILE A 450 -29.18 14.88 -12.65
C ILE A 450 -30.70 14.96 -12.39
N LEU A 451 -31.17 16.09 -11.84
CA LEU A 451 -32.61 16.33 -11.67
C LEU A 451 -33.34 16.43 -13.02
N ALA A 452 -32.74 16.99 -14.07
CA ALA A 452 -33.27 16.99 -15.43
C ALA A 452 -33.34 15.57 -16.02
N CYS A 453 -32.32 14.73 -15.80
CA CYS A 453 -32.35 13.30 -16.14
C CYS A 453 -33.51 12.56 -15.43
N LEU A 454 -33.95 13.02 -14.25
CA LEU A 454 -35.13 12.52 -13.52
C LEU A 454 -36.45 13.22 -13.90
N ARG A 455 -36.45 14.13 -14.89
CA ARG A 455 -37.59 15.01 -15.26
C ARG A 455 -38.10 15.91 -14.12
N LYS A 456 -37.19 16.34 -13.25
CA LYS A 456 -37.42 17.13 -12.04
C LYS A 456 -36.54 18.38 -11.95
N GLY A 457 -36.13 18.98 -13.08
CA GLY A 457 -35.20 20.12 -13.07
C GLY A 457 -35.65 21.32 -12.22
N GLY A 458 -36.96 21.54 -12.08
CA GLY A 458 -37.53 22.59 -11.21
C GLY A 458 -37.41 22.31 -9.71
N ASP A 459 -37.17 21.06 -9.28
CA ASP A 459 -36.93 20.70 -7.87
C ASP A 459 -35.63 21.34 -7.33
N ILE A 460 -34.71 21.81 -8.18
CA ILE A 460 -33.42 22.42 -7.79
C ILE A 460 -33.58 23.51 -6.71
N VAL A 461 -34.69 24.25 -6.74
CA VAL A 461 -35.02 25.30 -5.76
C VAL A 461 -35.12 24.74 -4.34
N SER A 462 -35.69 23.54 -4.15
CA SER A 462 -35.84 22.96 -2.81
C SER A 462 -34.56 22.30 -2.30
N PHE A 463 -33.70 21.81 -3.20
CA PHE A 463 -32.33 21.37 -2.87
C PHE A 463 -31.46 22.56 -2.45
N LEU A 464 -31.45 23.65 -3.23
CA LEU A 464 -30.71 24.87 -2.87
C LEU A 464 -31.22 25.51 -1.57
N LYS A 465 -32.54 25.45 -1.28
CA LYS A 465 -33.11 25.86 0.02
C LYS A 465 -32.72 24.94 1.19
N GLU A 466 -32.30 23.71 0.93
CA GLU A 466 -31.66 22.82 1.92
C GLU A 466 -30.12 23.03 1.98
N GLY A 467 -29.59 23.95 1.17
CA GLY A 467 -28.16 24.16 0.99
C GLY A 467 -27.48 22.94 0.39
N ILE A 468 -28.15 22.20 -0.49
CA ILE A 468 -27.57 21.09 -1.27
C ILE A 468 -27.24 21.60 -2.68
N SER A 469 -26.02 21.28 -3.12
CA SER A 469 -25.39 21.78 -4.36
C SER A 469 -24.30 20.79 -4.79
N ASP A 470 -23.58 21.06 -5.90
CA ASP A 470 -22.64 20.09 -6.50
C ASP A 470 -21.52 19.65 -5.54
N ILE A 471 -21.15 20.48 -4.55
CA ILE A 471 -20.13 20.13 -3.53
C ILE A 471 -20.52 18.91 -2.67
N HIS A 472 -21.80 18.54 -2.64
CA HIS A 472 -22.31 17.40 -1.86
C HIS A 472 -22.32 16.09 -2.68
N LEU A 473 -21.99 16.15 -3.98
CA LEU A 473 -21.94 14.99 -4.88
C LEU A 473 -20.58 14.26 -4.79
N PRO A 474 -20.51 12.94 -5.02
CA PRO A 474 -21.63 12.02 -5.20
C PRO A 474 -22.42 11.83 -3.91
N PHE A 475 -23.74 11.65 -4.03
CA PHE A 475 -24.54 11.19 -2.90
C PHE A 475 -24.23 9.72 -2.63
N LEU A 476 -23.84 9.40 -1.41
CA LEU A 476 -23.39 8.07 -0.98
C LEU A 476 -24.58 7.21 -0.51
N ARG A 477 -24.56 5.93 -0.88
CA ARG A 477 -25.53 4.93 -0.40
C ARG A 477 -25.40 4.72 1.10
N CYS A 478 -26.53 4.65 1.80
CA CYS A 478 -26.59 4.38 3.23
C CYS A 478 -27.85 3.59 3.62
N GLY A 479 -27.74 2.77 4.65
CA GLY A 479 -28.80 1.84 5.08
C GLY A 479 -28.32 0.38 5.07
N GLY A 480 -29.16 -0.53 5.57
CA GLY A 480 -28.94 -1.98 5.42
C GLY A 480 -29.42 -2.50 4.05
N PRO A 481 -29.28 -3.80 3.77
CA PRO A 481 -29.59 -4.41 2.46
C PRO A 481 -31.02 -4.15 1.93
N THR A 482 -31.97 -3.86 2.81
CA THR A 482 -33.38 -3.60 2.49
C THR A 482 -33.74 -2.12 2.31
N GLN A 483 -32.81 -1.18 2.57
CA GLN A 483 -33.08 0.25 2.55
C GLN A 483 -32.13 1.01 1.62
N PHE A 484 -32.61 1.32 0.41
CA PHE A 484 -31.91 2.25 -0.49
C PHE A 484 -32.16 3.70 -0.08
N ASN A 485 -31.22 4.29 0.67
CA ASN A 485 -31.18 5.72 0.97
C ASN A 485 -29.85 6.33 0.53
N LEU A 486 -29.84 7.66 0.34
CA LEU A 486 -28.67 8.43 -0.06
C LEU A 486 -28.44 9.59 0.93
N LYS A 487 -27.18 9.96 1.13
CA LYS A 487 -26.71 11.14 1.89
C LYS A 487 -25.66 11.89 1.06
N GLY A 488 -25.33 13.13 1.41
CA GLY A 488 -24.20 13.83 0.79
C GLY A 488 -22.87 13.10 1.01
N ASN A 489 -21.85 13.44 0.22
CA ASN A 489 -20.46 12.98 0.42
C ASN A 489 -19.90 13.33 1.81
N ASP A 490 -20.42 14.40 2.41
CA ASP A 490 -20.21 14.91 3.77
C ASP A 490 -21.02 14.18 4.86
N GLY A 491 -21.85 13.21 4.47
CA GLY A 491 -22.78 12.49 5.34
C GLY A 491 -24.08 13.24 5.66
N LYS A 492 -24.31 14.42 5.07
CA LYS A 492 -25.50 15.25 5.32
C LYS A 492 -26.78 14.57 4.83
N GLU A 493 -27.83 14.64 5.64
CA GLU A 493 -29.14 14.13 5.25
C GLU A 493 -29.85 15.08 4.29
N ILE A 494 -30.34 14.53 3.18
CA ILE A 494 -31.09 15.26 2.15
C ILE A 494 -32.58 14.99 2.38
N LYS A 495 -33.30 15.91 3.02
CA LYS A 495 -34.73 15.75 3.33
C LYS A 495 -35.56 15.69 2.05
N ASN A 496 -35.16 16.40 1.00
CA ASN A 496 -35.84 16.44 -0.29
C ASN A 496 -36.08 15.04 -0.90
N ILE A 497 -35.12 14.12 -0.76
CA ILE A 497 -35.22 12.77 -1.32
C ILE A 497 -35.83 11.73 -0.36
N LYS A 498 -36.11 12.08 0.90
CA LYS A 498 -36.72 11.14 1.86
C LYS A 498 -38.11 10.67 1.40
N LYS A 499 -38.87 11.54 0.73
CA LYS A 499 -40.17 11.25 0.12
C LYS A 499 -40.10 10.47 -1.21
N TRP A 500 -38.91 10.22 -1.76
CA TRP A 500 -38.79 9.53 -3.05
C TRP A 500 -38.94 8.01 -2.90
N ASN A 501 -39.63 7.38 -3.84
CA ASN A 501 -39.68 5.92 -3.94
C ASN A 501 -38.29 5.34 -4.27
N ARG A 502 -38.13 4.02 -4.07
CA ARG A 502 -36.86 3.31 -4.26
C ARG A 502 -36.26 3.53 -5.65
N GLN A 503 -37.06 3.30 -6.70
CA GLN A 503 -36.65 3.48 -8.10
C GLN A 503 -36.07 4.87 -8.36
N ARG A 504 -36.72 5.95 -7.91
CA ARG A 504 -36.26 7.34 -8.13
C ARG A 504 -34.95 7.65 -7.39
N LYS A 505 -34.65 6.97 -6.28
CA LYS A 505 -33.34 7.07 -5.59
C LYS A 505 -32.26 6.27 -6.33
N GLU A 506 -32.59 5.06 -6.78
CA GLU A 506 -31.68 4.22 -7.59
C GLU A 506 -31.34 4.89 -8.93
N ASP A 507 -32.31 5.57 -9.58
CA ASP A 507 -32.05 6.34 -10.80
C ASP A 507 -31.24 7.62 -10.55
N PHE A 508 -31.40 8.30 -9.41
CA PHE A 508 -30.50 9.40 -9.04
C PHE A 508 -29.06 8.88 -8.88
N ASP A 509 -28.88 7.80 -8.11
CA ASP A 509 -27.58 7.18 -7.89
C ASP A 509 -26.97 6.63 -9.19
N ARG A 510 -27.78 6.20 -10.16
CA ARG A 510 -27.33 5.84 -11.50
C ARG A 510 -26.86 7.05 -12.30
N PHE A 511 -27.69 8.10 -12.37
CA PHE A 511 -27.45 9.26 -13.24
C PHE A 511 -26.38 10.22 -12.70
N GLN A 512 -26.09 10.23 -11.40
CA GLN A 512 -25.01 11.09 -10.87
C GLN A 512 -23.65 10.76 -11.49
N TRP A 513 -23.34 9.49 -11.72
CA TRP A 513 -22.07 9.07 -12.34
C TRP A 513 -21.94 9.54 -13.79
N TRP A 514 -23.05 9.85 -14.49
CA TRP A 514 -23.00 10.43 -15.82
C TRP A 514 -22.54 11.89 -15.83
N LEU A 515 -22.63 12.60 -14.70
CA LEU A 515 -22.27 14.03 -14.56
C LEU A 515 -21.00 14.25 -13.72
N LEU A 516 -20.42 13.18 -13.16
CA LEU A 516 -19.27 13.22 -12.25
C LEU A 516 -17.98 12.63 -12.85
N THR A 517 -17.92 12.52 -14.18
CA THR A 517 -16.66 12.28 -14.91
C THR A 517 -15.67 13.40 -14.65
N PRO A 518 -14.38 13.09 -14.34
CA PRO A 518 -13.38 14.12 -14.09
C PRO A 518 -13.07 14.93 -15.35
N PHE A 519 -12.79 16.21 -15.12
CA PHE A 519 -12.06 17.07 -16.04
C PHE A 519 -10.62 17.17 -15.53
N PHE A 520 -9.63 16.84 -16.37
CA PHE A 520 -8.22 16.82 -15.97
C PHE A 520 -7.51 18.14 -16.33
N SER A 521 -7.06 18.88 -15.32
CA SER A 521 -6.28 20.12 -15.49
C SER A 521 -4.80 19.94 -15.15
N ILE A 522 -3.93 20.77 -15.74
CA ILE A 522 -2.47 20.62 -15.60
C ILE A 522 -2.01 20.76 -14.14
N GLY A 523 -1.45 19.67 -13.60
CA GLY A 523 -0.85 19.58 -12.28
C GLY A 523 -1.78 19.03 -11.18
N ASP A 524 -3.02 18.68 -11.50
CA ASP A 524 -4.00 18.25 -10.52
C ASP A 524 -3.86 16.77 -10.08
N HIS A 525 -4.46 16.48 -8.92
CA HIS A 525 -4.67 15.13 -8.40
C HIS A 525 -6.15 14.95 -8.05
N HIS A 526 -6.78 13.89 -8.54
CA HIS A 526 -8.17 13.55 -8.25
C HIS A 526 -8.28 12.22 -7.51
N ASP A 527 -8.90 12.18 -6.34
CA ASP A 527 -9.35 10.91 -5.74
C ASP A 527 -10.74 10.56 -6.30
N LEU A 528 -10.81 9.53 -7.12
CA LEU A 528 -11.99 9.16 -7.90
C LEU A 528 -12.69 7.96 -7.27
N ALA A 529 -13.96 8.15 -6.93
CA ALA A 529 -14.83 7.07 -6.46
C ALA A 529 -14.87 5.91 -7.48
N PRO A 530 -15.02 4.64 -7.04
CA PRO A 530 -14.96 3.47 -7.92
C PRO A 530 -15.89 3.53 -9.14
N ASN A 531 -17.05 4.18 -8.98
CA ASN A 531 -18.09 4.36 -9.99
C ASN A 531 -17.88 5.57 -10.93
N ALA A 532 -16.76 6.30 -10.82
CA ALA A 532 -16.48 7.41 -11.73
C ALA A 532 -16.18 6.91 -13.16
N ALA A 533 -16.94 7.41 -14.14
CA ALA A 533 -16.68 7.13 -15.55
C ALA A 533 -15.49 7.97 -16.03
N LEU A 534 -14.38 7.31 -16.41
CA LEU A 534 -13.17 8.00 -16.90
C LEU A 534 -13.40 8.52 -18.34
N PRO A 535 -12.91 9.74 -18.67
CA PRO A 535 -13.15 10.40 -19.96
C PRO A 535 -12.24 9.87 -21.08
N PHE A 536 -11.98 8.56 -21.11
CA PHE A 536 -11.26 7.92 -22.20
C PHE A 536 -12.24 7.60 -23.33
N VAL A 537 -11.75 7.55 -24.57
CA VAL A 537 -12.55 7.20 -25.75
C VAL A 537 -11.82 6.18 -26.62
N PRO A 538 -12.54 5.34 -27.39
CA PRO A 538 -11.92 4.44 -28.36
C PRO A 538 -11.10 5.22 -29.39
N SER A 539 -9.82 4.90 -29.50
CA SER A 539 -8.95 5.61 -30.45
C SER A 539 -9.01 4.99 -31.83
N THR A 540 -9.38 5.81 -32.83
CA THR A 540 -9.46 5.38 -34.25
C THR A 540 -8.09 5.14 -34.89
N GLN A 541 -7.00 5.43 -34.18
CA GLN A 541 -5.60 5.31 -34.64
C GLN A 541 -4.71 4.63 -33.59
N GLN A 542 -5.26 3.71 -32.80
CA GLN A 542 -4.49 2.87 -31.87
C GLN A 542 -3.62 1.87 -32.67
N ARG A 543 -2.30 1.88 -32.47
CA ARG A 543 -1.39 0.88 -33.08
C ARG A 543 -1.65 -0.50 -32.46
N GLU A 544 -1.23 -1.58 -33.13
CA GLU A 544 -1.22 -2.93 -32.55
C GLU A 544 -0.50 -2.94 -31.19
N GLU A 545 0.66 -2.27 -31.12
CA GLU A 545 1.47 -2.07 -29.91
C GLU A 545 0.72 -1.35 -28.77
N ASP A 546 -0.13 -0.37 -29.11
CA ASP A 546 -0.88 0.43 -28.13
C ASP A 546 -2.06 -0.34 -27.50
N LYS A 547 -2.40 -1.55 -27.99
CA LYS A 547 -3.57 -2.32 -27.50
C LYS A 547 -3.33 -2.98 -26.15
N ASN A 548 -2.09 -3.37 -25.86
CA ASN A 548 -1.71 -4.11 -24.65
C ASN A 548 -0.91 -3.21 -23.69
N PRO A 549 -1.24 -3.17 -22.38
CA PRO A 549 -0.46 -2.37 -21.43
C PRO A 549 1.00 -2.84 -21.30
N SER A 550 1.92 -1.91 -21.47
CA SER A 550 3.36 -2.14 -21.26
C SER A 550 3.62 -2.35 -19.77
N THR A 551 3.92 -3.60 -19.39
CA THR A 551 4.04 -4.01 -17.98
C THR A 551 5.50 -4.01 -17.55
N GLY A 552 5.90 -3.00 -16.77
CA GLY A 552 7.18 -2.98 -16.06
C GLY A 552 7.11 -3.81 -14.77
N ALA A 553 8.18 -3.76 -13.96
CA ALA A 553 8.21 -4.47 -12.67
C ALA A 553 7.13 -3.93 -11.70
N TYR A 554 7.10 -2.61 -11.49
CA TYR A 554 6.29 -1.94 -10.45
C TYR A 554 5.09 -1.14 -10.99
N SER A 555 4.99 -0.97 -12.31
CA SER A 555 3.94 -0.19 -12.97
C SER A 555 3.49 -0.80 -14.29
N GLU A 556 2.31 -0.38 -14.71
CA GLU A 556 1.62 -0.75 -15.95
C GLU A 556 1.37 0.54 -16.74
N VAL A 557 1.77 0.60 -18.01
CA VAL A 557 1.61 1.80 -18.85
C VAL A 557 0.68 1.51 -20.03
N SER A 558 -0.46 2.20 -20.10
CA SER A 558 -1.41 2.09 -21.20
C SER A 558 -1.54 3.43 -21.96
N ILE A 559 -1.66 3.35 -23.29
CA ILE A 559 -1.99 4.52 -24.12
C ILE A 559 -3.50 4.62 -24.22
N VAL A 560 -4.05 5.80 -23.92
CA VAL A 560 -5.49 6.10 -24.06
C VAL A 560 -5.69 7.39 -24.83
N GLN A 561 -6.81 7.50 -25.54
CA GLN A 561 -7.28 8.78 -26.06
C GLN A 561 -8.20 9.42 -25.03
N LEU A 562 -7.91 10.68 -24.66
CA LEU A 562 -8.79 11.49 -23.83
C LEU A 562 -9.88 12.12 -24.69
N HIS A 563 -11.05 12.33 -24.10
CA HIS A 563 -12.13 13.09 -24.70
C HIS A 563 -11.79 14.58 -24.71
N ASP A 564 -11.67 15.18 -25.90
CA ASP A 564 -11.20 16.54 -26.18
C ASP A 564 -11.76 17.68 -25.29
N ASN A 565 -12.97 17.52 -24.75
CA ASN A 565 -13.64 18.48 -23.86
C ASN A 565 -13.60 18.12 -22.37
N GLN A 566 -12.70 17.23 -21.94
CA GLN A 566 -12.52 16.81 -20.53
C GLN A 566 -11.08 17.03 -20.03
N HIS A 567 -10.32 17.91 -20.69
CA HIS A 567 -8.99 18.36 -20.24
C HIS A 567 -8.63 19.74 -20.81
N ASP A 568 -7.63 20.40 -20.23
CA ASP A 568 -7.05 21.66 -20.74
C ASP A 568 -5.67 21.50 -21.42
N PHE A 569 -5.18 20.27 -21.55
CA PHE A 569 -3.81 19.90 -21.95
C PHE A 569 -3.33 20.39 -23.34
N TRP A 570 -4.17 21.05 -24.13
CA TRP A 570 -3.86 21.54 -25.49
C TRP A 570 -2.65 22.49 -25.55
N GLY A 571 -2.36 23.21 -24.46
CA GLY A 571 -1.15 24.05 -24.32
C GLY A 571 0.12 23.29 -23.91
N ALA A 572 0.06 21.98 -23.71
CA ALA A 572 1.16 21.15 -23.21
C ALA A 572 1.48 19.92 -24.08
N CYS A 573 0.60 19.54 -25.01
CA CYS A 573 0.77 18.39 -25.91
C CYS A 573 0.58 18.81 -27.37
N VAL A 574 1.32 18.21 -28.30
CA VAL A 574 1.10 18.40 -29.74
C VAL A 574 -0.05 17.49 -30.19
N SER A 575 -1.12 18.08 -30.72
CA SER A 575 -2.21 17.33 -31.35
C SER A 575 -1.88 17.03 -32.81
N ASN A 576 -2.15 15.79 -33.24
CA ASN A 576 -2.07 15.37 -34.64
C ASN A 576 -3.42 15.54 -35.39
N GLY A 577 -4.40 16.22 -34.79
CA GLY A 577 -5.71 16.49 -35.39
C GLY A 577 -6.73 15.36 -35.25
N THR A 578 -6.40 14.29 -34.51
CA THR A 578 -7.23 13.09 -34.32
C THR A 578 -7.68 12.87 -32.87
N GLY A 579 -7.62 13.94 -32.06
CA GLY A 579 -7.83 13.96 -30.61
C GLY A 579 -6.54 13.85 -29.81
N LEU A 580 -6.60 14.03 -28.48
CA LEU A 580 -5.41 13.93 -27.62
C LEU A 580 -5.19 12.50 -27.09
N GLN A 581 -4.03 11.92 -27.37
CA GLN A 581 -3.57 10.68 -26.75
C GLN A 581 -2.56 10.95 -25.63
N VAL A 582 -2.67 10.19 -24.53
CA VAL A 582 -1.80 10.27 -23.35
C VAL A 582 -1.36 8.88 -22.90
N ALA A 583 -0.24 8.82 -22.18
CA ALA A 583 0.19 7.62 -21.47
C ALA A 583 -0.30 7.68 -20.02
N ILE A 584 -0.96 6.61 -19.57
CA ILE A 584 -1.39 6.40 -18.18
C ILE A 584 -0.42 5.40 -17.55
N LYS A 585 0.39 5.84 -16.58
CA LYS A 585 1.21 4.95 -15.73
C LYS A 585 0.44 4.64 -14.45
N LYS A 586 -0.07 3.41 -14.34
CA LYS A 586 -0.71 2.85 -13.14
C LYS A 586 0.36 2.19 -12.27
N LEU A 587 0.35 2.47 -10.96
CA LEU A 587 1.22 1.81 -9.99
C LEU A 587 0.57 0.49 -9.54
N LYS A 588 1.36 -0.59 -9.50
CA LYS A 588 0.85 -1.92 -9.13
C LYS A 588 0.54 -2.01 -7.64
N ASP A 589 1.52 -1.68 -6.82
CA ASP A 589 1.38 -1.69 -5.37
C ASP A 589 0.67 -0.42 -4.89
N ASN A 590 -0.32 -0.58 -4.00
CA ASN A 590 -1.06 0.54 -3.39
C ASN A 590 -0.26 1.21 -2.26
N ILE A 591 0.99 1.60 -2.57
CA ILE A 591 1.90 2.25 -1.63
C ILE A 591 1.84 3.75 -1.89
N GLU A 592 0.98 4.44 -1.16
CA GLU A 592 0.84 5.91 -1.17
C GLU A 592 2.19 6.64 -0.98
N LYS A 593 3.09 6.06 -0.18
CA LYS A 593 4.47 6.56 0.04
C LYS A 593 5.39 6.42 -1.18
N GLU A 594 4.98 5.76 -2.25
CA GLU A 594 5.74 5.69 -3.51
C GLU A 594 5.12 6.61 -4.56
N PHE A 595 3.79 6.63 -4.66
CA PHE A 595 3.08 7.66 -5.40
C PHE A 595 3.55 9.06 -5.02
N GLU A 596 3.54 9.42 -3.73
CA GLU A 596 3.90 10.79 -3.32
C GLU A 596 5.36 11.17 -3.59
N LYS A 597 6.29 10.21 -3.65
CA LYS A 597 7.69 10.48 -4.03
C LYS A 597 7.76 10.89 -5.51
N GLU A 598 7.19 10.08 -6.40
CA GLU A 598 7.22 10.32 -7.84
C GLU A 598 6.38 11.57 -8.20
N HIS A 599 5.18 11.68 -7.65
CA HIS A 599 4.27 12.82 -7.80
C HIS A 599 4.90 14.14 -7.33
N THR A 600 5.53 14.17 -6.15
CA THR A 600 6.18 15.39 -5.62
C THR A 600 7.33 15.85 -6.53
N ILE A 601 8.20 14.92 -6.98
CA ILE A 601 9.32 15.25 -7.87
C ILE A 601 8.78 15.79 -9.21
N LEU A 602 7.86 15.06 -9.84
CA LEU A 602 7.24 15.44 -11.11
C LEU A 602 6.52 16.80 -11.03
N LYS A 603 5.78 17.06 -9.96
CA LYS A 603 5.03 18.31 -9.77
C LYS A 603 5.96 19.51 -9.62
N ILE A 604 7.10 19.37 -8.94
CA ILE A 604 8.07 20.47 -8.79
C ILE A 604 8.95 20.64 -10.05
N LEU A 605 9.28 19.56 -10.76
CA LEU A 605 9.89 19.65 -12.09
C LEU A 605 8.94 20.32 -13.10
N GLY A 606 7.63 20.05 -13.02
CA GLY A 606 6.60 20.71 -13.83
C GLY A 606 6.54 22.24 -13.65
N ASN A 607 6.95 22.76 -12.48
CA ASN A 607 7.09 24.20 -12.22
C ASN A 607 8.36 24.83 -12.83
N LYS A 608 9.28 24.01 -13.34
CA LYS A 608 10.49 24.41 -14.08
C LYS A 608 10.56 23.63 -15.40
N PRO A 609 9.64 23.90 -16.35
CA PRO A 609 9.57 23.16 -17.59
C PRO A 609 10.91 23.20 -18.33
N HIS A 610 11.34 22.05 -18.83
CA HIS A 610 12.61 21.85 -19.51
C HIS A 610 12.38 20.85 -20.65
N ASP A 611 12.78 21.22 -21.87
CA ASP A 611 12.42 20.53 -23.13
C ASP A 611 12.80 19.03 -23.18
N HIS A 612 13.72 18.62 -22.30
CA HIS A 612 14.25 17.27 -22.16
C HIS A 612 13.86 16.56 -20.84
N LEU A 613 12.81 17.01 -20.14
CA LEU A 613 12.21 16.31 -18.99
C LEU A 613 10.71 16.07 -19.27
N VAL A 614 10.20 14.85 -19.05
CA VAL A 614 8.77 14.58 -19.27
C VAL A 614 7.92 15.32 -18.25
N LYS A 615 6.87 16.00 -18.74
CA LYS A 615 5.92 16.75 -17.91
C LYS A 615 4.79 15.83 -17.45
N LEU A 616 4.56 15.75 -16.14
CA LEU A 616 3.30 15.21 -15.61
C LEU A 616 2.16 16.16 -15.99
N LEU A 617 1.12 15.63 -16.64
CA LEU A 617 -0.08 16.39 -17.01
C LEU A 617 -1.04 16.45 -15.84
N ALA A 618 -1.46 15.31 -15.30
CA ALA A 618 -2.29 15.21 -14.10
C ALA A 618 -2.09 13.84 -13.44
N SER A 619 -2.75 13.59 -12.32
CA SER A 619 -2.75 12.30 -11.64
C SER A 619 -4.11 11.99 -11.04
N TYR A 620 -4.38 10.72 -10.75
CA TYR A 620 -5.60 10.32 -10.06
C TYR A 620 -5.45 9.01 -9.29
N LYS A 621 -6.27 8.84 -8.26
CA LYS A 621 -6.51 7.58 -7.57
C LYS A 621 -7.86 7.04 -8.04
N HIS A 622 -7.95 5.78 -8.44
CA HIS A 622 -9.21 5.14 -8.84
C HIS A 622 -9.15 3.64 -8.53
N GLN A 623 -10.24 3.10 -8.00
CA GLN A 623 -10.35 1.68 -7.59
C GLN A 623 -9.19 1.19 -6.71
N GLY A 624 -8.62 2.07 -5.87
CA GLY A 624 -7.50 1.77 -4.98
C GLY A 624 -6.11 1.83 -5.60
N HIS A 625 -5.96 2.13 -6.89
CA HIS A 625 -4.67 2.32 -7.55
C HIS A 625 -4.38 3.79 -7.87
N TYR A 626 -3.11 4.17 -7.80
CA TYR A 626 -2.62 5.50 -8.20
C TYR A 626 -2.16 5.49 -9.65
N HIS A 627 -2.47 6.57 -10.37
CA HIS A 627 -2.25 6.74 -11.80
C HIS A 627 -1.63 8.11 -12.11
N LEU A 628 -0.67 8.14 -13.02
CA LEU A 628 0.01 9.34 -13.52
C LEU A 628 -0.27 9.51 -15.02
N ILE A 629 -0.63 10.71 -15.46
CA ILE A 629 -0.95 11.03 -16.86
C ILE A 629 0.20 11.82 -17.50
N PHE A 630 0.76 11.31 -18.59
CA PHE A 630 1.86 11.92 -19.34
C PHE A 630 1.50 12.13 -20.82
N PRO A 631 2.19 13.03 -21.55
CA PRO A 631 2.07 13.13 -23.01
C PRO A 631 2.45 11.80 -23.66
N ARG A 632 1.72 11.37 -24.70
CA ARG A 632 2.12 10.18 -25.47
C ARG A 632 3.43 10.45 -26.22
N ALA A 633 4.46 9.67 -25.93
CA ALA A 633 5.70 9.62 -26.72
C ALA A 633 5.50 8.82 -28.02
N ASN A 634 6.31 9.11 -29.04
CA ASN A 634 6.32 8.35 -30.29
C ASN A 634 6.97 6.97 -30.11
N SER A 635 8.01 6.89 -29.26
CA SER A 635 8.76 5.70 -28.85
C SER A 635 9.64 6.00 -27.62
N ASN A 636 10.31 4.98 -27.06
CA ASN A 636 11.55 5.20 -26.28
C ASN A 636 12.77 5.29 -27.21
N LEU A 637 13.98 5.55 -26.68
CA LEU A 637 15.19 5.75 -27.46
C LEU A 637 15.77 4.44 -28.05
N ARG A 638 15.61 3.30 -27.38
CA ARG A 638 16.00 2.00 -27.95
C ARG A 638 15.17 1.68 -29.19
N THR A 639 13.85 1.80 -29.09
CA THR A 639 12.93 1.63 -30.23
C THR A 639 13.10 2.73 -31.29
N TYR A 640 13.57 3.92 -30.92
CA TYR A 640 13.98 4.94 -31.89
C TYR A 640 15.20 4.48 -32.70
N TRP A 641 16.26 3.97 -32.05
CA TRP A 641 17.45 3.45 -32.73
C TRP A 641 17.13 2.24 -33.62
N GLU A 642 16.31 1.30 -33.14
CA GLU A 642 15.84 0.13 -33.90
C GLU A 642 15.07 0.53 -35.17
N SER A 643 14.12 1.46 -35.05
CA SER A 643 13.34 1.97 -36.20
C SER A 643 14.15 2.87 -37.14
N HIS A 644 15.20 3.52 -36.65
CA HIS A 644 16.14 4.33 -37.42
C HIS A 644 17.49 3.63 -37.53
N SER A 645 17.49 2.34 -37.91
CA SER A 645 18.64 1.43 -37.80
C SER A 645 19.92 1.92 -38.51
N ASN A 646 19.79 2.76 -39.54
CA ASN A 646 20.89 3.29 -40.33
C ASN A 646 20.77 4.83 -40.43
N PRO A 647 21.26 5.61 -39.44
CA PRO A 647 21.17 7.06 -39.46
C PRO A 647 22.01 7.69 -40.57
N SER A 648 21.50 8.78 -41.15
CA SER A 648 22.25 9.59 -42.10
C SER A 648 23.38 10.33 -41.39
N PHE A 649 24.63 10.13 -41.83
CA PHE A 649 25.79 10.81 -41.24
C PHE A 649 25.99 12.19 -41.89
N ASP A 650 24.98 13.05 -41.74
CA ASP A 650 24.95 14.42 -42.25
C ASP A 650 25.06 15.45 -41.12
N ARG A 651 25.27 16.72 -41.51
CA ARG A 651 25.44 17.85 -40.58
C ARG A 651 24.25 18.03 -39.64
N GLU A 652 23.03 17.76 -40.09
CA GLU A 652 21.83 17.97 -39.29
C GLU A 652 21.63 16.83 -38.28
N THR A 653 21.83 15.58 -38.67
CA THR A 653 21.76 14.43 -37.74
C THR A 653 22.84 14.52 -36.66
N ILE A 654 24.05 14.96 -37.02
CA ILE A 654 25.14 15.22 -36.05
C ILE A 654 24.76 16.37 -35.10
N LEU A 655 24.27 17.51 -35.61
CA LEU A 655 23.85 18.63 -34.76
C LEU A 655 22.67 18.27 -33.85
N TRP A 656 21.67 17.56 -34.38
CA TRP A 656 20.54 17.07 -33.61
C TRP A 656 21.01 16.14 -32.48
N THR A 657 21.88 15.18 -32.76
CA THR A 657 22.46 14.27 -31.75
C THR A 657 23.16 15.06 -30.64
N LEU A 658 24.01 16.02 -30.99
CA LEU A 658 24.70 16.89 -30.03
C LEU A 658 23.72 17.74 -29.21
N TRP A 659 22.63 18.21 -29.81
CA TRP A 659 21.57 18.95 -29.10
C TRP A 659 20.80 18.04 -28.13
N GLN A 660 20.47 16.79 -28.51
CA GLN A 660 19.83 15.85 -27.60
C GLN A 660 20.74 15.47 -26.43
N MET A 661 22.02 15.17 -26.67
CA MET A 661 22.98 14.84 -25.61
C MET A 661 23.15 16.01 -24.63
N LYS A 662 23.35 17.24 -25.14
CA LYS A 662 23.37 18.47 -24.32
C LYS A 662 22.05 18.66 -23.54
N GLY A 663 20.92 18.39 -24.19
CA GLY A 663 19.58 18.51 -23.64
C GLY A 663 19.32 17.57 -22.46
N ILE A 664 19.62 16.28 -22.64
CA ILE A 664 19.55 15.26 -21.58
C ILE A 664 20.47 15.63 -20.41
N ALA A 665 21.71 16.05 -20.68
CA ALA A 665 22.63 16.52 -19.63
C ALA A 665 22.10 17.74 -18.86
N SER A 666 21.48 18.71 -19.55
CA SER A 666 20.83 19.88 -18.94
C SER A 666 19.59 19.51 -18.09
N GLY A 667 18.80 18.55 -18.56
CA GLY A 667 17.65 18.02 -17.84
C GLY A 667 18.10 17.29 -16.56
N LEU A 668 19.07 16.39 -16.67
CA LEU A 668 19.65 15.69 -15.53
C LEU A 668 20.29 16.66 -14.52
N ASN A 669 20.99 17.69 -14.99
CA ASN A 669 21.53 18.75 -14.13
C ASN A 669 20.42 19.55 -13.39
N THR A 670 19.22 19.65 -13.97
CA THR A 670 18.04 20.24 -13.31
C THR A 670 17.50 19.32 -12.21
N VAL A 671 17.45 18.00 -12.45
CA VAL A 671 17.14 16.99 -11.42
C VAL A 671 18.18 16.98 -10.30
N HIS A 672 19.46 17.11 -10.64
CA HIS A 672 20.57 17.13 -9.67
C HIS A 672 20.52 18.34 -8.76
N ASN A 673 20.34 19.54 -9.30
CA ASN A 673 20.29 20.79 -8.54
C ASN A 673 18.91 21.10 -7.92
N PHE A 674 18.01 20.11 -7.91
CA PHE A 674 16.79 20.12 -7.14
C PHE A 674 17.09 20.35 -5.64
N LYS A 675 16.28 21.18 -4.98
CA LYS A 675 16.32 21.43 -3.54
C LYS A 675 14.92 21.20 -2.98
N VAL A 676 14.79 20.18 -2.13
CA VAL A 676 13.54 19.89 -1.41
C VAL A 676 13.48 20.77 -0.17
N THR A 677 12.43 21.57 -0.03
CA THR A 677 12.19 22.41 1.18
C THR A 677 11.41 21.67 2.26
N ILE A 678 11.24 20.35 2.12
CA ILE A 678 10.33 19.51 2.89
C ILE A 678 11.06 18.21 3.27
N PRO A 679 11.33 17.95 4.57
CA PRO A 679 11.85 16.66 5.01
C PRO A 679 10.79 15.56 4.90
N LEU A 680 11.02 14.54 4.06
CA LEU A 680 10.13 13.39 3.85
C LEU A 680 10.18 12.36 5.02
N SER A 681 10.49 12.81 6.23
CA SER A 681 10.85 11.96 7.37
C SER A 681 10.36 12.52 8.72
N VAL A 682 9.11 13.01 8.76
CA VAL A 682 8.38 13.35 10.00
C VAL A 682 6.93 12.88 9.84
N ASP A 683 6.45 12.02 10.75
CA ASP A 683 5.03 11.68 10.82
C ASP A 683 4.25 12.86 11.42
N GLY A 684 3.58 13.66 10.59
CA GLY A 684 2.78 14.80 11.04
C GLY A 684 2.01 15.52 9.94
N ASN A 685 0.75 15.87 10.22
CA ASN A 685 -0.14 16.57 9.28
C ASN A 685 0.32 18.01 9.00
N PHE A 686 1.11 18.21 7.95
CA PHE A 686 1.35 19.54 7.37
C PHE A 686 0.41 19.80 6.19
N LYS A 687 -0.54 20.72 6.37
CA LYS A 687 -1.26 21.33 5.24
C LYS A 687 -0.31 22.30 4.52
N LEU A 688 -0.27 22.24 3.20
CA LEU A 688 0.44 23.21 2.36
C LEU A 688 -0.20 24.61 2.49
N THR A 689 0.36 25.47 3.32
CA THR A 689 0.14 26.91 3.26
C THR A 689 0.92 27.52 2.09
N GLN A 690 0.32 28.44 1.34
CA GLN A 690 0.83 28.88 0.03
C GLN A 690 2.11 29.76 0.06
N ASP A 691 2.63 30.10 1.25
CA ASP A 691 3.77 31.03 1.40
C ASP A 691 5.14 30.34 1.46
N ASN A 692 6.14 30.95 0.81
CA ASN A 692 7.52 30.48 0.67
C ASN A 692 8.36 30.57 1.96
N GLN A 693 7.91 29.97 3.06
CA GLN A 693 8.71 29.88 4.29
C GLN A 693 9.79 28.80 4.19
N LYS A 694 11.06 29.21 4.33
CA LYS A 694 12.22 28.30 4.36
C LYS A 694 12.31 27.61 5.72
N LEU A 695 11.76 26.40 5.82
CA LEU A 695 12.07 25.50 6.94
C LEU A 695 13.53 25.03 6.85
N GLY A 696 14.22 25.00 7.99
CA GLY A 696 15.64 24.66 8.07
C GLY A 696 15.87 23.15 8.05
N VAL A 697 16.41 22.65 6.94
CA VAL A 697 16.95 21.28 6.82
C VAL A 697 18.22 21.15 7.66
N LYS A 698 18.40 20.07 8.44
CA LYS A 698 19.65 19.88 9.20
C LYS A 698 20.79 19.46 8.27
N ALA A 699 22.03 19.81 8.62
CA ALA A 699 23.20 19.32 7.90
C ALA A 699 23.25 17.78 7.95
N GLY A 700 23.17 17.13 6.79
CA GLY A 700 23.02 15.67 6.65
C GLY A 700 21.63 15.21 6.19
N GLU A 701 20.59 16.06 6.30
CA GLU A 701 19.25 15.83 5.73
C GLU A 701 19.13 16.39 4.29
N GLU A 702 20.25 16.63 3.60
CA GLU A 702 20.26 17.05 2.19
C GLU A 702 20.06 15.83 1.26
N TRP A 703 18.79 15.52 0.95
CA TRP A 703 18.44 14.48 -0.03
C TRP A 703 18.80 14.95 -1.45
N TYR A 704 20.05 14.74 -1.87
CA TYR A 704 20.55 15.15 -3.18
C TYR A 704 19.77 14.50 -4.32
N GLY A 705 19.14 15.33 -5.16
CA GLY A 705 18.43 14.88 -6.35
C GLY A 705 19.30 14.04 -7.28
N ARG A 706 18.77 12.89 -7.70
CA ARG A 706 19.38 11.91 -8.62
C ARG A 706 18.26 11.13 -9.32
N HIS A 707 18.54 10.53 -10.47
CA HIS A 707 17.57 9.69 -11.18
C HIS A 707 17.66 8.23 -10.72
N GLY A 708 18.86 7.65 -10.74
CA GLY A 708 19.12 6.26 -10.33
C GLY A 708 18.75 5.18 -11.35
N ASP A 709 18.30 5.54 -12.56
CA ASP A 709 17.91 4.60 -13.61
C ASP A 709 17.92 5.26 -15.02
N ILE A 710 19.04 5.87 -15.41
CA ILE A 710 19.21 6.44 -16.77
C ILE A 710 19.58 5.30 -17.73
N LYS A 711 18.73 5.05 -18.72
CA LYS A 711 18.85 4.00 -19.75
C LYS A 711 17.98 4.34 -20.97
N PRO A 712 18.24 3.82 -22.18
CA PRO A 712 17.49 4.18 -23.40
C PRO A 712 15.97 4.01 -23.29
N GLU A 713 15.51 3.04 -22.51
CA GLU A 713 14.10 2.71 -22.35
C GLU A 713 13.36 3.80 -21.52
N ASN A 714 14.09 4.53 -20.68
CA ASN A 714 13.60 5.66 -19.87
C ASN A 714 13.83 7.03 -20.56
N ILE A 715 14.36 7.05 -21.79
CA ILE A 715 14.47 8.26 -22.62
C ILE A 715 13.40 8.18 -23.70
N LEU A 716 12.44 9.10 -23.68
CA LEU A 716 11.28 9.12 -24.58
C LEU A 716 11.50 10.06 -25.76
N TRP A 717 11.22 9.62 -26.98
CA TRP A 717 11.26 10.44 -28.19
C TRP A 717 9.88 11.00 -28.52
N PHE A 718 9.85 12.31 -28.78
CA PHE A 718 8.69 13.05 -29.27
C PHE A 718 9.05 13.67 -30.61
N GLU A 719 8.47 13.16 -31.71
CA GLU A 719 8.66 13.64 -33.09
C GLU A 719 8.39 15.16 -33.21
N ARG A 720 7.43 15.63 -32.42
CA ARG A 720 7.03 17.04 -32.36
C ARG A 720 6.95 17.49 -30.91
N THR A 721 7.59 18.60 -30.60
CA THR A 721 7.41 19.33 -29.34
C THR A 721 7.05 20.78 -29.64
N LEU A 722 6.59 21.52 -28.64
CA LEU A 722 6.23 22.94 -28.76
C LEU A 722 7.44 23.86 -29.11
N HIS A 723 8.66 23.32 -29.06
CA HIS A 723 9.92 24.07 -29.22
C HIS A 723 10.80 23.55 -30.37
N SER A 724 10.64 22.28 -30.78
CA SER A 724 11.24 21.69 -31.99
C SER A 724 10.69 22.33 -33.27
N ARG A 725 11.58 22.86 -34.12
CA ARG A 725 11.24 23.47 -35.44
C ARG A 725 11.87 22.77 -36.64
N ASP A 726 12.74 21.79 -36.39
CA ASP A 726 13.53 21.04 -37.38
C ASP A 726 12.89 19.70 -37.79
N GLY A 727 11.79 19.30 -37.14
CA GLY A 727 11.00 18.11 -37.49
C GLY A 727 11.65 16.77 -37.12
N ARG A 728 12.81 16.80 -36.45
CA ARG A 728 13.53 15.60 -35.96
C ARG A 728 13.16 15.23 -34.50
N GLY A 729 12.41 16.09 -33.83
CA GLY A 729 11.87 15.86 -32.49
C GLY A 729 12.88 16.06 -31.36
N ALA A 730 12.48 15.70 -30.15
CA ALA A 730 13.33 15.82 -28.95
C ALA A 730 13.23 14.58 -28.05
N LEU A 731 14.30 14.35 -27.29
CA LEU A 731 14.43 13.27 -26.30
C LEU A 731 14.21 13.81 -24.89
N GLN A 732 13.30 13.19 -24.12
CA GLN A 732 12.96 13.58 -22.76
C GLN A 732 13.27 12.46 -21.76
N ILE A 733 13.88 12.82 -20.63
CA ILE A 733 14.06 11.90 -19.50
C ILE A 733 12.70 11.64 -18.84
N ALA A 734 12.40 10.37 -18.60
CA ALA A 734 11.17 9.89 -17.98
C ALA A 734 11.45 8.80 -16.93
N ASP A 735 10.38 8.38 -16.25
CA ASP A 735 10.39 7.41 -15.15
C ASP A 735 11.26 7.81 -13.94
N PHE A 736 10.91 8.94 -13.32
CA PHE A 736 11.43 9.33 -12.00
C PHE A 736 10.90 8.44 -10.86
N GLY A 737 10.07 7.44 -11.17
CA GLY A 737 9.58 6.44 -10.23
C GLY A 737 10.69 5.52 -9.75
N LEU A 738 10.70 5.21 -8.46
CA LEU A 738 11.64 4.26 -7.83
C LEU A 738 13.14 4.54 -8.06
N GLY A 739 13.49 5.76 -8.49
CA GLY A 739 14.81 6.32 -8.29
C GLY A 739 15.21 6.10 -6.82
N ARG A 740 16.30 5.37 -6.60
CA ARG A 740 16.60 4.74 -5.29
C ARG A 740 17.10 5.78 -4.28
N PHE A 741 16.19 6.62 -3.79
CA PHE A 741 16.42 7.58 -2.72
C PHE A 741 16.59 6.91 -1.34
N HIS A 742 16.41 5.59 -1.25
CA HIS A 742 16.78 4.78 -0.09
C HIS A 742 18.06 3.98 -0.45
N GLY A 743 19.01 3.90 0.48
CA GLY A 743 20.33 3.32 0.22
C GLY A 743 20.30 1.79 0.09
N ARG A 744 21.03 1.27 -0.91
CA ARG A 744 21.40 -0.14 -1.20
C ARG A 744 20.33 -1.27 -1.22
N GLU A 745 19.25 -1.21 -0.45
CA GLU A 745 18.49 -2.43 -0.06
C GLU A 745 17.39 -2.90 -1.03
N SER A 746 16.95 -2.09 -2.00
CA SER A 746 15.75 -2.42 -2.79
C SER A 746 15.93 -3.42 -3.94
N ARG A 747 17.16 -3.83 -4.31
CA ARG A 747 17.36 -4.83 -5.39
C ARG A 747 17.30 -6.29 -4.91
N THR A 748 17.64 -6.56 -3.66
CA THR A 748 17.86 -7.94 -3.16
C THR A 748 16.60 -8.66 -2.68
N ARG A 749 15.42 -8.04 -2.75
CA ARG A 749 14.18 -8.54 -2.11
C ARG A 749 12.96 -8.73 -3.01
N ALA A 750 13.00 -8.35 -4.29
CA ALA A 750 11.78 -8.29 -5.12
C ALA A 750 11.95 -8.69 -6.60
N ALA A 751 12.78 -9.70 -6.89
CA ALA A 751 12.68 -10.57 -8.07
C ALA A 751 13.78 -11.66 -8.01
N GLY A 752 13.49 -12.88 -8.51
CA GLY A 752 14.55 -13.71 -9.06
C GLY A 752 15.11 -13.03 -10.33
N TYR A 753 16.38 -13.25 -10.68
CA TYR A 753 16.98 -12.65 -11.88
C TYR A 753 16.28 -13.15 -13.16
N HIS A 754 15.20 -12.45 -13.57
CA HIS A 754 14.60 -12.63 -14.89
C HIS A 754 15.62 -12.14 -15.92
N ILE A 755 16.08 -13.09 -16.75
CA ILE A 755 17.23 -13.00 -17.66
C ILE A 755 17.11 -11.87 -18.71
N PHE A 756 15.93 -11.24 -18.81
CA PHE A 756 15.61 -10.15 -19.74
C PHE A 756 15.83 -8.73 -19.18
N SER A 757 16.28 -8.56 -17.93
CA SER A 757 16.56 -7.22 -17.36
C SER A 757 17.95 -7.15 -16.72
N SER A 758 18.98 -7.25 -17.56
CA SER A 758 20.36 -6.94 -17.18
C SER A 758 20.45 -5.48 -16.69
N PRO A 759 21.11 -5.22 -15.54
CA PRO A 759 21.30 -3.87 -15.01
C PRO A 759 22.46 -3.13 -15.69
N THR A 760 22.55 -3.21 -17.01
CA THR A 760 23.68 -2.85 -17.88
C THR A 760 24.32 -1.49 -17.59
N TYR A 761 23.49 -0.48 -17.27
CA TYR A 761 23.88 0.92 -17.04
C TYR A 761 24.24 1.22 -15.57
N GLU A 762 24.20 0.22 -14.67
CA GLU A 762 24.46 0.38 -13.24
C GLU A 762 25.97 0.52 -12.95
N PRO A 763 26.40 1.50 -12.14
CA PRO A 763 27.80 1.85 -11.97
C PRO A 763 28.54 1.00 -10.92
N PRO A 764 29.88 1.02 -10.90
CA PRO A 764 30.69 0.20 -10.01
C PRO A 764 30.47 0.48 -8.51
N GLU A 765 30.20 1.73 -8.09
CA GLU A 765 30.07 2.10 -6.67
C GLU A 765 28.97 1.33 -5.93
N CYS A 766 27.97 0.81 -6.63
CA CYS A 766 26.96 -0.07 -6.05
C CYS A 766 27.61 -1.30 -5.37
N HIS A 767 28.65 -1.85 -5.98
CA HIS A 767 29.27 -3.14 -5.63
C HIS A 767 30.62 -3.02 -4.88
N VAL A 768 31.35 -1.90 -5.03
CA VAL A 768 32.65 -1.64 -4.38
C VAL A 768 32.55 -0.82 -3.07
N HIS A 769 31.46 -0.99 -2.32
CA HIS A 769 31.17 -0.40 -0.99
C HIS A 769 31.09 1.14 -0.88
N LEU A 770 31.53 1.90 -1.88
CA LEU A 770 31.41 3.37 -1.97
C LEU A 770 29.98 3.89 -1.76
N LYS A 771 29.85 5.19 -1.42
CA LYS A 771 28.56 5.88 -1.30
C LYS A 771 28.01 6.23 -2.69
N VAL A 772 26.80 5.76 -2.99
CA VAL A 772 26.06 6.16 -4.21
C VAL A 772 25.75 7.66 -4.15
N SER A 773 26.01 8.37 -5.24
CA SER A 773 25.82 9.82 -5.36
C SER A 773 25.28 10.22 -6.74
N ARG A 774 25.32 11.50 -7.10
CA ARG A 774 25.01 11.99 -8.46
C ARG A 774 25.90 11.37 -9.54
N ALA A 775 27.10 10.90 -9.18
CA ALA A 775 28.02 10.15 -10.04
C ALA A 775 27.35 8.93 -10.71
N TYR A 776 26.38 8.31 -10.04
CA TYR A 776 25.61 7.19 -10.59
C TYR A 776 24.99 7.56 -11.93
N ASP A 777 24.34 8.73 -12.00
CA ASP A 777 23.66 9.15 -13.22
C ASP A 777 24.65 9.63 -14.30
N LEU A 778 25.83 10.12 -13.90
CA LEU A 778 26.89 10.52 -14.84
C LEU A 778 27.52 9.29 -15.52
N TRP A 779 27.77 8.21 -14.77
CA TRP A 779 28.20 6.93 -15.34
C TRP A 779 27.15 6.36 -16.30
N SER A 780 25.87 6.31 -15.87
CA SER A 780 24.78 5.82 -16.71
C SER A 780 24.59 6.68 -17.97
N LEU A 781 24.78 8.00 -17.87
CA LEU A 781 24.79 8.92 -19.01
C LEU A 781 25.98 8.67 -19.95
N GLY A 782 27.17 8.37 -19.43
CA GLY A 782 28.34 7.97 -20.22
C GLY A 782 28.09 6.68 -21.00
N CYS A 783 27.44 5.68 -20.37
CA CYS A 783 27.04 4.44 -21.03
C CYS A 783 26.05 4.72 -22.18
N LEU A 784 24.99 5.50 -21.89
CA LEU A 784 23.98 5.92 -22.86
C LEU A 784 24.59 6.67 -24.07
N PHE A 785 25.52 7.59 -23.81
CA PHE A 785 26.17 8.39 -24.85
C PHE A 785 27.15 7.57 -25.72
N LEU A 786 27.78 6.54 -25.17
CA LEU A 786 28.63 5.64 -25.95
C LEU A 786 27.80 4.75 -26.92
N GLU A 787 26.60 4.33 -26.51
CA GLU A 787 25.66 3.68 -27.43
C GLU A 787 25.13 4.65 -28.50
N PHE A 788 24.82 5.89 -28.12
CA PHE A 788 24.39 6.93 -29.07
C PHE A 788 25.43 7.20 -30.16
N LEU A 789 26.72 7.32 -29.78
CA LEU A 789 27.81 7.47 -30.76
C LEU A 789 28.01 6.20 -31.60
N THR A 790 27.82 5.02 -31.02
CA THR A 790 27.86 3.74 -31.75
C THR A 790 26.78 3.72 -32.83
N TRP A 791 25.54 4.07 -32.50
CA TRP A 791 24.44 4.18 -33.46
C TRP A 791 24.70 5.22 -34.55
N LEU A 792 25.13 6.44 -34.18
CA LEU A 792 25.42 7.52 -35.13
C LEU A 792 26.52 7.14 -36.15
N LEU A 793 27.50 6.35 -35.70
CA LEU A 793 28.64 5.94 -36.53
C LEU A 793 28.36 4.68 -37.35
N ASP A 794 27.81 3.62 -36.75
CA ASP A 794 27.73 2.28 -37.36
C ASP A 794 26.30 1.71 -37.46
N GLY A 795 25.29 2.34 -36.87
CA GLY A 795 23.88 1.90 -36.89
C GLY A 795 23.43 1.08 -35.67
N SER A 796 22.17 0.63 -35.67
CA SER A 796 21.57 -0.07 -34.53
C SER A 796 22.17 -1.44 -34.27
N ASP A 797 22.45 -2.22 -35.33
CA ASP A 797 23.11 -3.53 -35.26
C ASP A 797 24.45 -3.46 -34.50
N ALA A 798 25.13 -2.30 -34.58
CA ALA A 798 26.37 -2.04 -33.89
C ALA A 798 26.21 -1.83 -32.38
N ILE A 799 25.01 -1.48 -31.87
CA ILE A 799 24.72 -1.50 -30.43
C ILE A 799 24.69 -2.95 -29.92
N ASP A 800 24.07 -3.86 -30.68
CA ASP A 800 24.05 -5.28 -30.30
C ASP A 800 25.44 -5.91 -30.42
N ASP A 801 26.21 -5.58 -31.46
CA ASP A 801 27.62 -6.00 -31.55
C ASP A 801 28.49 -5.37 -30.45
N PHE A 802 28.18 -4.14 -30.01
CA PHE A 802 28.84 -3.55 -28.84
C PHE A 802 28.49 -4.33 -27.57
N ALA A 803 27.20 -4.64 -27.33
CA ALA A 803 26.75 -5.45 -26.21
C ALA A 803 27.44 -6.83 -26.20
N LYS A 804 27.54 -7.51 -27.35
CA LYS A 804 28.31 -8.75 -27.54
C LYS A 804 29.81 -8.55 -27.24
N SER A 805 30.39 -7.44 -27.70
CA SER A 805 31.80 -7.11 -27.49
C SER A 805 32.15 -6.79 -26.03
N ARG A 806 31.21 -6.26 -25.24
CA ARG A 806 31.33 -6.05 -23.78
C ARG A 806 30.74 -7.18 -22.94
N SER A 807 30.21 -8.24 -23.56
CA SER A 807 29.72 -9.42 -22.86
C SER A 807 30.86 -10.29 -22.32
N GLU A 808 30.96 -10.37 -21.01
CA GLU A 808 31.99 -11.11 -20.28
C GLU A 808 31.33 -11.95 -19.16
N ASP A 809 32.07 -12.90 -18.62
CA ASP A 809 31.59 -13.73 -17.50
C ASP A 809 31.46 -12.90 -16.20
N SER A 810 30.37 -13.12 -15.46
CA SER A 810 29.94 -12.28 -14.34
C SER A 810 30.21 -12.87 -12.97
N PHE A 811 31.06 -12.19 -12.20
CA PHE A 811 31.18 -12.40 -10.74
C PHE A 811 30.12 -11.64 -9.93
N ILE A 812 29.28 -10.84 -10.60
CA ILE A 812 28.20 -10.06 -9.96
C ILE A 812 26.92 -10.90 -9.90
N LEU A 813 26.56 -11.56 -11.01
CA LEU A 813 25.36 -12.40 -11.10
C LEU A 813 25.54 -13.79 -10.45
N ASN A 814 26.75 -14.35 -10.46
CA ASN A 814 27.10 -15.53 -9.67
C ASN A 814 28.58 -15.49 -9.28
N GLN A 815 28.90 -15.73 -8.01
CA GLN A 815 30.29 -15.78 -7.51
C GLN A 815 31.16 -16.83 -8.20
N GLU A 816 30.57 -17.84 -8.86
CA GLU A 816 31.29 -18.83 -9.67
C GLU A 816 31.73 -18.33 -11.06
N GLY A 817 31.31 -17.14 -11.50
CA GLY A 817 31.66 -16.60 -12.83
C GLY A 817 31.03 -17.36 -14.01
N LYS A 818 29.89 -18.04 -13.82
CA LYS A 818 29.27 -18.93 -14.84
C LYS A 818 28.08 -18.33 -15.59
N ILE A 819 27.69 -17.10 -15.29
CA ILE A 819 26.60 -16.38 -15.96
C ILE A 819 27.23 -15.19 -16.69
N LYS A 820 26.90 -14.98 -17.96
CA LYS A 820 27.38 -13.80 -18.70
C LYS A 820 26.52 -12.58 -18.40
N ASP A 821 27.17 -11.43 -18.33
CA ASP A 821 26.53 -10.12 -18.31
C ASP A 821 27.17 -9.20 -19.36
N ASP A 822 26.57 -8.04 -19.60
CA ASP A 822 27.05 -7.04 -20.53
C ASP A 822 27.50 -5.71 -19.87
N TYR A 823 27.63 -5.64 -18.53
CA TYR A 823 27.96 -4.39 -17.81
C TYR A 823 29.18 -3.68 -18.43
N PHE A 824 29.19 -2.35 -18.42
CA PHE A 824 30.31 -1.55 -18.94
C PHE A 824 31.63 -1.70 -18.14
N TRP A 825 31.58 -2.34 -16.96
CA TRP A 825 32.71 -2.54 -16.06
C TRP A 825 32.73 -3.97 -15.51
N THR A 826 33.90 -4.43 -15.06
CA THR A 826 34.10 -5.74 -14.43
C THR A 826 34.57 -5.61 -12.99
N LEU A 827 34.03 -6.45 -12.12
CA LEU A 827 34.45 -6.58 -10.72
C LEU A 827 35.70 -7.48 -10.65
N TRP A 828 36.72 -7.06 -9.91
CA TRP A 828 37.90 -7.87 -9.63
C TRP A 828 38.37 -7.69 -8.18
N PHE A 829 39.22 -8.59 -7.72
CA PHE A 829 39.66 -8.65 -6.32
C PHE A 829 41.16 -8.39 -6.23
N ASP A 830 41.54 -7.47 -5.34
CA ASP A 830 42.93 -7.16 -4.99
C ASP A 830 43.14 -7.56 -3.53
N GLY A 831 43.51 -8.82 -3.33
CA GLY A 831 43.30 -9.51 -2.05
C GLY A 831 41.81 -9.48 -1.67
N ALA A 832 41.51 -9.07 -0.43
CA ALA A 832 40.15 -8.89 0.06
C ALA A 832 39.42 -7.65 -0.52
N ILE A 833 40.12 -6.75 -1.22
CA ILE A 833 39.54 -5.48 -1.67
C ILE A 833 38.82 -5.66 -3.01
N ARG A 834 37.50 -5.47 -3.01
CA ARG A 834 36.70 -5.34 -4.24
C ARG A 834 37.10 -4.08 -4.99
N LYS A 835 37.57 -4.24 -6.23
CA LYS A 835 37.87 -3.16 -7.17
C LYS A 835 37.08 -3.34 -8.46
N ALA A 836 36.97 -2.28 -9.24
CA ALA A 836 36.33 -2.30 -10.54
C ALA A 836 37.28 -1.70 -11.60
N LYS A 837 37.03 -2.01 -12.87
CA LYS A 837 37.66 -1.40 -14.04
C LYS A 837 36.69 -1.47 -15.23
N PRO A 838 36.77 -0.57 -16.23
CA PRO A 838 35.99 -0.73 -17.46
C PRO A 838 36.29 -2.09 -18.11
N ARG A 839 35.29 -2.73 -18.74
CA ARG A 839 35.51 -4.01 -19.46
C ARG A 839 36.45 -3.79 -20.64
N LYS A 840 37.23 -4.80 -21.02
CA LYS A 840 38.15 -4.67 -22.16
C LYS A 840 37.37 -4.39 -23.44
N GLY A 841 36.21 -5.03 -23.59
CA GLY A 841 35.28 -4.77 -24.68
C GLY A 841 34.86 -3.31 -24.84
N VAL A 842 34.73 -2.55 -23.75
CA VAL A 842 34.39 -1.11 -23.79
C VAL A 842 35.58 -0.29 -24.28
N GLN A 843 36.80 -0.63 -23.86
CA GLN A 843 38.03 0.06 -24.29
C GLN A 843 38.39 -0.27 -25.75
N ASP A 844 38.27 -1.53 -26.15
CA ASP A 844 38.47 -1.97 -27.54
C ASP A 844 37.43 -1.31 -28.46
N TRP A 845 36.15 -1.23 -28.06
CA TRP A 845 35.10 -0.60 -28.85
C TRP A 845 35.28 0.92 -28.95
N ALA A 846 35.64 1.60 -27.86
CA ALA A 846 35.99 3.02 -27.92
C ALA A 846 37.18 3.26 -28.88
N THR A 847 38.19 2.39 -28.90
CA THR A 847 39.29 2.45 -29.88
C THR A 847 38.79 2.26 -31.31
N LYS A 848 37.94 1.26 -31.58
CA LYS A 848 37.27 1.06 -32.88
C LYS A 848 36.55 2.32 -33.36
N LEU A 849 35.80 3.00 -32.47
CA LEU A 849 35.10 4.24 -32.81
C LEU A 849 36.06 5.40 -33.10
N ARG A 850 37.16 5.53 -32.34
CA ARG A 850 38.23 6.56 -32.57
C ARG A 850 38.93 6.37 -33.91
N GLU A 851 39.06 5.14 -34.39
CA GLU A 851 39.68 4.79 -35.67
C GLU A 851 38.69 4.78 -36.86
N HIS A 852 37.38 4.89 -36.59
CA HIS A 852 36.38 4.80 -37.65
C HIS A 852 36.45 6.01 -38.61
N LYS A 853 36.36 5.75 -39.92
CA LYS A 853 36.39 6.76 -41.01
C LYS A 853 35.42 7.93 -40.89
N LYS A 854 34.36 7.82 -40.06
CA LYS A 854 33.39 8.88 -39.76
C LYS A 854 33.78 9.74 -38.54
N CYS A 855 34.74 9.31 -37.72
CA CYS A 855 35.13 9.99 -36.49
C CYS A 855 35.90 11.30 -36.79
N SER A 856 35.18 12.41 -36.83
CA SER A 856 35.78 13.75 -36.86
C SER A 856 36.44 14.11 -35.52
N MET A 857 37.25 15.17 -35.49
CA MET A 857 37.82 15.70 -34.24
C MET A 857 36.75 15.97 -33.17
N LEU A 858 35.59 16.51 -33.57
CA LEU A 858 34.46 16.78 -32.66
C LEU A 858 33.88 15.50 -32.03
N ILE A 859 33.78 14.41 -32.80
CA ILE A 859 33.32 13.12 -32.28
C ILE A 859 34.40 12.47 -31.40
N ARG A 860 35.68 12.66 -31.75
CA ARG A 860 36.80 12.19 -30.94
C ARG A 860 36.82 12.88 -29.58
N GLU A 861 36.77 14.21 -29.53
CA GLU A 861 36.74 15.01 -28.30
C GLU A 861 35.51 14.68 -27.42
N LEU A 862 34.35 14.40 -28.02
CA LEU A 862 33.17 13.94 -27.29
C LEU A 862 33.34 12.51 -26.74
N LEU A 863 34.01 11.63 -27.48
CA LEU A 863 34.32 10.27 -27.05
C LEU A 863 35.40 10.23 -25.96
N ASP A 864 36.39 11.13 -26.02
CA ASP A 864 37.31 11.43 -24.91
C ASP A 864 36.52 11.86 -23.66
N LEU A 865 35.61 12.84 -23.77
CA LEU A 865 34.78 13.27 -22.63
C LEU A 865 33.90 12.13 -22.05
N ILE A 866 33.37 11.25 -22.88
CA ILE A 866 32.55 10.11 -22.43
C ILE A 866 33.41 9.07 -21.70
N VAL A 867 34.53 8.64 -22.28
CA VAL A 867 35.37 7.55 -21.71
C VAL A 867 36.21 8.05 -20.53
N ASP A 868 36.89 9.18 -20.72
CA ASP A 868 37.88 9.69 -19.78
C ASP A 868 37.26 10.65 -18.75
N GLY A 869 36.07 11.21 -19.01
CA GLY A 869 35.33 12.11 -18.12
C GLY A 869 34.10 11.53 -17.41
N LEU A 870 33.30 10.67 -18.06
CA LEU A 870 32.06 10.10 -17.50
C LEU A 870 32.22 8.64 -17.02
N LEU A 871 32.83 7.77 -17.83
CA LEU A 871 33.03 6.34 -17.52
C LEU A 871 34.22 6.07 -16.56
N GLN A 872 34.38 6.94 -15.57
CA GLN A 872 35.41 6.84 -14.55
C GLN A 872 34.92 6.08 -13.32
N ILE A 873 35.71 5.07 -12.89
CA ILE A 873 35.38 4.16 -11.78
C ILE A 873 35.35 4.85 -10.41
N GLU A 874 36.11 5.94 -10.25
CA GLU A 874 36.15 6.74 -9.03
C GLU A 874 35.18 7.93 -9.15
N PRO A 875 34.08 7.98 -8.35
CA PRO A 875 33.09 9.06 -8.40
C PRO A 875 33.68 10.47 -8.23
N GLU A 876 34.82 10.60 -7.53
CA GLU A 876 35.47 11.89 -7.31
C GLU A 876 36.20 12.44 -8.54
N LYS A 877 36.50 11.61 -9.55
CA LYS A 877 37.19 12.00 -10.78
C LYS A 877 36.23 12.39 -11.91
N GLN A 878 34.98 11.90 -11.86
CA GLN A 878 33.96 12.22 -12.86
C GLN A 878 33.70 13.73 -12.93
N GLY A 879 33.59 14.28 -14.14
CA GLY A 879 33.20 15.68 -14.36
C GLY A 879 34.20 16.75 -13.89
N ARG A 880 35.50 16.42 -13.81
CA ARG A 880 36.59 17.40 -13.54
C ARG A 880 37.35 17.87 -14.78
N SER A 881 36.94 17.44 -15.97
CA SER A 881 37.51 17.78 -17.29
C SER A 881 36.80 18.96 -17.94
#